data_AF-A0AAF0DBC7-F1
#
_entry.id   AF-A0AAF0DBC7-F1
#
_cell.length_a   1.000
_cell.length_b   1.000
_cell.length_c   1.000
_cell.angle_alpha   90.00
_cell.angle_beta   90.00
_cell.angle_gamma   90.00
#
_symmetry.space_group_name_H-M   'P 1'
#
loop_
_entity.id
_entity.type
_entity.pdbx_description
1 polymer ?
#
loop_
_entity_poly.entity_id
_entity_poly.type
_entity_poly.pdbx_seq_one_letter_code
_entity_poly.pdbx_strand_id
1 'polypeptide(L)'
;MPPQQSGRPDAYGQDPRMAGGYTAPTSRRDYDTVMTDGNNGPRGYGGPPAGRASALPSRPGGGRMMPTSGANEQTWTLRPAKSPDNSYTYGNLVAVSPRDIPPSRDGSDVLILVNNLYVFSARPLEGFPQGHISMSDPQRTWAQVALTDMVEVKIYDVFSQGSQAYLASMDLEVGFAGKKRTETPYDQDQLANVFIRNFENQILAPGQKILMDDRSIPLLLSVKTVQLGDLSEKPSSSAPTSADPTTRGILTRQTLINFFKDAKTGINVKASNRRPAANSIIQPDFKFENMGIGGLDMEFSTIFRRAFASRIFPPGLVEKLGIQHVKGILLYGPPGTGKTLIARQIGKMLNAREPKVINGPEVLNKYVGQSEENIRKLFADAEKEYREKGEESGLHIIIFDELDAVCKQRGSGAGGGTGVGDSVVNQLLSKLDGVDQLNNILLIGMTNRMDMIDDALLRPGRLEVHMEISLPDEKGRVQILNIHTKKMRDGNLMDSDVNLAELAQLTKNFSGAEISGLVKSASSFAFNRHVKIGTMAGITDDVVNMKVNRQDFQNALEEVKPAFGVSEEELESCIQGGIINFSPAIESILEEGKLFVKQVREPESTTQLFSVLLHGPPGSGKTALAAKIAIDSDFPFVKLISPEDMVGFSEMAKIQHMSKVFNDAYKSPTSVVVMDNIERIIDWVPIGPRFSNSILQTVMVLLRKQPPKGRRLLILATSTERSILKQLDVFNSFNSDIAVPNVNTYEELMHILRETESFSSQEMEMALSGVRDMTQSDKIGVGVKKVLLGIGTAKQDTNKARRFASVIARAMDEHEFV
;
A
#
# COMPACT_ATOMS: atom_id res chain seq x y z
N MET A 1 45.30 15.21 -54.44
CA MET A 1 44.39 15.28 -55.60
C MET A 1 42.97 15.45 -55.09
N PRO A 2 42.19 16.37 -55.69
CA PRO A 2 40.96 17.01 -55.15
C PRO A 2 39.70 16.37 -55.78
N PRO A 3 38.45 16.94 -55.75
CA PRO A 3 37.97 18.27 -55.27
C PRO A 3 36.78 18.24 -54.28
N GLN A 4 36.62 19.21 -53.35
CA GLN A 4 36.27 20.67 -53.40
C GLN A 4 34.74 20.93 -53.44
N GLN A 5 34.21 21.56 -52.37
CA GLN A 5 33.75 22.99 -52.24
C GLN A 5 32.28 23.17 -52.67
N SER A 6 31.41 23.92 -52.02
CA SER A 6 31.45 25.28 -51.41
C SER A 6 30.09 25.48 -50.70
N GLY A 7 29.81 26.42 -49.78
CA GLY A 7 30.50 27.56 -49.18
C GLY A 7 29.46 28.38 -48.40
N ARG A 8 29.78 28.86 -47.19
CA ARG A 8 29.18 30.07 -46.60
C ARG A 8 29.96 31.30 -47.13
N PRO A 9 29.46 32.54 -46.97
CA PRO A 9 29.84 33.31 -45.77
C PRO A 9 28.78 34.31 -45.25
N ASP A 10 29.12 34.88 -44.10
CA ASP A 10 28.34 35.73 -43.18
C ASP A 10 28.31 37.25 -43.50
N ALA A 11 27.39 37.94 -42.79
CA ALA A 11 27.57 39.18 -42.01
C ALA A 11 27.14 40.57 -42.54
N TYR A 12 26.72 41.39 -41.55
CA TYR A 12 26.34 42.83 -41.50
C TYR A 12 24.89 43.16 -41.93
N GLY A 13 24.05 43.89 -41.19
CA GLY A 13 24.16 44.67 -39.96
C GLY A 13 22.96 45.66 -39.89
N GLN A 14 22.73 46.25 -38.71
CA GLN A 14 21.91 47.45 -38.40
C GLN A 14 20.42 47.30 -38.03
N ASP A 15 20.17 47.46 -36.73
CA ASP A 15 19.05 48.17 -36.10
C ASP A 15 19.13 49.69 -36.46
N PRO A 16 18.03 50.49 -36.45
CA PRO A 16 17.59 51.07 -35.17
C PRO A 16 16.10 51.50 -35.01
N ARG A 17 15.59 51.30 -33.78
CA ARG A 17 14.93 52.29 -32.87
C ARG A 17 13.50 52.84 -33.11
N MET A 18 12.74 52.77 -32.00
CA MET A 18 11.73 53.71 -31.42
C MET A 18 10.35 53.77 -32.10
N ALA A 19 9.21 53.81 -31.42
CA ALA A 19 8.77 54.23 -30.08
C ALA A 19 7.59 53.32 -29.61
N GLY A 20 7.22 53.10 -28.34
CA GLY A 20 7.15 54.00 -27.18
C GLY A 20 5.76 54.65 -27.09
N GLY A 21 4.87 54.19 -26.18
CA GLY A 21 3.69 54.99 -25.82
C GLY A 21 2.44 54.24 -25.32
N TYR A 22 2.26 54.26 -24.00
CA TYR A 22 1.08 53.96 -23.18
C TYR A 22 -0.27 54.49 -23.70
N THR A 23 -1.39 53.82 -23.39
CA THR A 23 -2.41 54.21 -22.37
C THR A 23 -3.73 53.44 -22.51
N ALA A 24 -4.37 53.23 -21.36
CA ALA A 24 -5.71 52.66 -21.17
C ALA A 24 -6.84 53.53 -21.77
N PRO A 25 -8.08 53.02 -21.73
CA PRO A 25 -9.07 53.79 -20.97
C PRO A 25 -9.94 52.96 -20.01
N THR A 26 -10.29 53.68 -18.96
CA THR A 26 -11.16 53.45 -17.81
C THR A 26 -12.66 53.41 -18.14
N SER A 27 -13.43 52.62 -17.38
CA SER A 27 -14.66 53.07 -16.68
C SER A 27 -14.97 52.07 -15.55
N ARG A 28 -14.66 52.40 -14.28
CA ARG A 28 -15.50 53.05 -13.25
C ARG A 28 -16.85 52.37 -13.01
N ARG A 29 -16.98 51.70 -11.86
CA ARG A 29 -17.66 52.24 -10.65
C ARG A 29 -17.39 51.33 -9.44
N ASP A 30 -16.56 51.83 -8.53
CA ASP A 30 -16.51 51.43 -7.12
C ASP A 30 -17.71 52.00 -6.36
N TYR A 31 -18.11 51.34 -5.28
CA TYR A 31 -18.25 51.97 -3.96
C TYR A 31 -18.19 50.88 -2.87
N ASP A 32 -17.09 50.90 -2.11
CA ASP A 32 -17.03 50.44 -0.72
C ASP A 32 -17.60 51.53 0.19
N THR A 33 -18.30 51.17 1.27
CA THR A 33 -17.99 51.65 2.64
C THR A 33 -18.86 50.98 3.71
N VAL A 34 -18.19 50.69 4.82
CA VAL A 34 -18.68 50.24 6.14
C VAL A 34 -18.79 51.45 7.08
N MET A 35 -19.63 51.33 8.15
CA MET A 35 -19.63 52.01 9.48
C MET A 35 -21.02 52.60 9.83
N THR A 36 -21.85 52.04 10.72
CA THR A 36 -21.91 51.96 12.22
C THR A 36 -22.90 52.95 12.85
N ASP A 37 -23.82 52.41 13.68
CA ASP A 37 -24.44 52.93 14.93
C ASP A 37 -25.81 52.23 15.08
N GLY A 38 -26.24 51.60 16.19
CA GLY A 38 -25.85 51.66 17.58
C GLY A 38 -27.11 51.97 18.42
N ASN A 39 -27.85 50.96 18.92
CA ASN A 39 -28.50 51.04 20.24
C ASN A 39 -29.20 49.75 20.76
N ASN A 40 -28.86 49.42 22.02
CA ASN A 40 -29.59 48.71 23.09
C ASN A 40 -30.02 47.22 23.00
N GLY A 41 -29.41 46.40 23.89
CA GLY A 41 -29.80 45.01 24.25
C GLY A 41 -30.95 44.92 25.29
N PRO A 42 -31.03 43.93 26.23
CA PRO A 42 -30.24 42.69 26.44
C PRO A 42 -31.06 41.40 26.78
N ARG A 43 -30.37 40.23 26.80
CA ARG A 43 -30.52 39.01 27.66
C ARG A 43 -31.90 38.34 27.91
N GLY A 44 -31.97 37.03 27.58
CA GLY A 44 -32.11 35.95 28.59
C GLY A 44 -33.49 35.29 28.87
N TYR A 45 -33.51 33.96 28.71
CA TYR A 45 -34.31 32.91 29.40
C TYR A 45 -35.85 32.86 29.31
N GLY A 46 -36.37 31.65 29.10
CA GLY A 46 -37.69 31.24 29.60
C GLY A 46 -38.45 30.26 28.72
N GLY A 47 -38.49 28.98 29.13
CA GLY A 47 -39.35 27.96 28.52
C GLY A 47 -40.85 28.15 28.81
N PRO A 48 -41.75 27.36 28.20
CA PRO A 48 -43.17 27.43 28.50
C PRO A 48 -43.61 26.34 29.49
N PRO A 49 -44.24 26.70 30.62
CA PRO A 49 -45.17 25.84 31.36
C PRO A 49 -46.61 26.38 31.20
N ALA A 50 -47.72 25.74 31.60
CA ALA A 50 -48.14 24.36 31.86
C ALA A 50 -49.62 24.43 32.30
N GLY A 51 -50.37 23.33 32.20
CA GLY A 51 -51.71 23.16 32.83
C GLY A 51 -52.63 22.28 31.98
N ARG A 52 -52.60 20.94 31.99
CA ARG A 52 -52.83 19.89 33.02
C ARG A 52 -54.30 19.40 33.10
N ALA A 53 -54.48 18.18 32.59
CA ALA A 53 -55.36 17.06 32.98
C ALA A 53 -56.89 17.13 32.77
N SER A 54 -57.43 16.18 31.99
CA SER A 54 -58.32 15.11 32.51
C SER A 54 -58.76 14.08 31.45
N ALA A 55 -58.71 12.81 31.87
CA ALA A 55 -59.57 11.66 31.58
C ALA A 55 -59.81 11.12 30.14
N LEU A 56 -59.61 9.80 30.02
CA LEU A 56 -59.94 8.93 28.89
C LEU A 56 -61.45 8.90 28.54
N PRO A 57 -61.81 8.58 27.29
CA PRO A 57 -63.05 7.89 26.99
C PRO A 57 -62.82 6.39 26.78
N SER A 58 -63.53 5.61 27.58
CA SER A 58 -63.69 4.16 27.52
C SER A 58 -64.45 3.70 26.28
N ARG A 59 -64.11 2.49 25.82
CA ARG A 59 -64.84 1.66 24.83
C ARG A 59 -66.37 1.79 24.89
N PRO A 60 -67.05 1.93 23.73
CA PRO A 60 -68.36 1.36 23.53
C PRO A 60 -68.24 -0.16 23.33
N GLY A 61 -69.08 -0.89 24.06
CA GLY A 61 -69.06 -2.34 24.19
C GLY A 61 -69.36 -3.13 22.92
N GLY A 62 -69.04 -4.41 22.99
CA GLY A 62 -69.16 -5.39 21.92
C GLY A 62 -70.57 -5.46 21.33
N GLY A 63 -70.69 -5.02 20.09
CA GLY A 63 -71.69 -5.49 19.16
C GLY A 63 -71.25 -6.83 18.60
N ARG A 64 -71.98 -7.87 18.98
CA ARG A 64 -71.96 -9.24 18.42
C ARG A 64 -71.80 -9.17 16.90
N MET A 65 -70.63 -9.53 16.37
CA MET A 65 -70.46 -9.73 14.92
C MET A 65 -71.36 -10.87 14.49
N MET A 66 -72.47 -10.52 13.85
CA MET A 66 -73.18 -11.40 12.93
C MET A 66 -72.18 -11.82 11.84
N PRO A 67 -72.22 -13.08 11.37
CA PRO A 67 -71.38 -13.48 10.26
C PRO A 67 -71.82 -12.69 9.02
N THR A 68 -71.00 -11.75 8.57
CA THR A 68 -71.15 -11.19 7.23
C THR A 68 -70.88 -12.33 6.26
N SER A 69 -71.98 -12.78 5.65
CA SER A 69 -72.09 -13.65 4.48
C SER A 69 -70.85 -13.60 3.59
N GLY A 70 -70.32 -14.78 3.26
CA GLY A 70 -69.19 -14.92 2.35
C GLY A 70 -69.37 -14.08 1.08
N ALA A 71 -68.33 -13.32 0.75
CA ALA A 71 -68.18 -12.81 -0.60
C ALA A 71 -68.15 -14.04 -1.51
N ASN A 72 -69.16 -14.19 -2.37
CA ASN A 72 -69.09 -15.13 -3.47
C ASN A 72 -67.81 -14.80 -4.24
N GLU A 73 -66.80 -15.69 -4.19
CA GLU A 73 -65.67 -15.67 -5.12
C GLU A 73 -66.21 -15.99 -6.52
N GLN A 74 -66.79 -14.98 -7.16
CA GLN A 74 -67.30 -15.11 -8.51
C GLN A 74 -66.12 -15.40 -9.42
N THR A 75 -66.13 -16.60 -10.00
CA THR A 75 -65.09 -17.11 -10.87
C THR A 75 -65.64 -17.14 -12.30
N TRP A 76 -64.89 -16.60 -13.25
CA TRP A 76 -65.26 -16.58 -14.65
C TRP A 76 -64.35 -17.50 -15.46
N THR A 77 -64.90 -18.18 -16.45
CA THR A 77 -64.12 -18.91 -17.46
C THR A 77 -64.15 -18.12 -18.77
N LEU A 78 -63.03 -17.49 -19.10
CA LEU A 78 -62.91 -16.58 -20.24
C LEU A 78 -61.99 -17.17 -21.31
N ARG A 79 -62.26 -16.83 -22.58
CA ARG A 79 -61.42 -17.23 -23.71
C ARG A 79 -60.39 -16.13 -24.06
N PRO A 80 -59.10 -16.44 -24.18
CA PRO A 80 -58.09 -15.47 -24.58
C PRO A 80 -58.34 -14.95 -26.00
N ALA A 81 -58.32 -13.63 -26.15
CA ALA A 81 -58.40 -12.92 -27.41
C ALA A 81 -57.16 -12.04 -27.61
N LYS A 82 -56.92 -11.56 -28.84
CA LYS A 82 -55.84 -10.62 -29.11
C LYS A 82 -56.10 -9.28 -28.43
N SER A 83 -55.04 -8.57 -28.06
CA SER A 83 -55.14 -7.22 -27.51
C SER A 83 -55.85 -6.28 -28.51
N PRO A 84 -56.78 -5.43 -28.06
CA PRO A 84 -57.61 -4.61 -28.95
C PRO A 84 -56.83 -3.43 -29.54
N ASP A 85 -55.84 -2.91 -28.82
CA ASP A 85 -55.05 -1.74 -29.23
C ASP A 85 -53.63 -1.75 -28.63
N ASN A 86 -52.75 -0.92 -29.18
CA ASN A 86 -51.39 -0.72 -28.72
C ASN A 86 -51.34 -0.15 -27.29
N SER A 87 -52.33 0.66 -26.91
CA SER A 87 -52.47 1.19 -25.54
C SER A 87 -52.53 0.09 -24.48
N TYR A 88 -53.27 -0.99 -24.73
CA TYR A 88 -53.33 -2.17 -23.85
C TYR A 88 -52.04 -2.99 -23.89
N THR A 89 -51.43 -3.10 -25.07
CA THR A 89 -50.22 -3.89 -25.29
C THR A 89 -49.00 -3.28 -24.59
N TYR A 90 -48.75 -1.98 -24.74
CA TYR A 90 -47.65 -1.27 -24.08
C TYR A 90 -47.96 -0.86 -22.64
N GLY A 91 -49.24 -0.80 -22.26
CA GLY A 91 -49.68 -0.55 -20.89
C GLY A 91 -49.65 -1.80 -20.00
N ASN A 92 -49.33 -2.98 -20.52
CA ASN A 92 -49.43 -4.26 -19.81
C ASN A 92 -50.84 -4.49 -19.20
N LEU A 93 -51.89 -4.08 -19.92
CA LEU A 93 -53.27 -4.16 -19.48
C LEU A 93 -54.04 -5.25 -20.24
N VAL A 94 -55.02 -5.83 -19.55
CA VAL A 94 -55.93 -6.83 -20.09
C VAL A 94 -57.33 -6.21 -20.26
N ALA A 95 -57.85 -6.18 -21.48
CA ALA A 95 -59.22 -5.74 -21.73
C ALA A 95 -60.22 -6.86 -21.39
N VAL A 96 -61.27 -6.48 -20.68
CA VAL A 96 -62.39 -7.35 -20.29
C VAL A 96 -63.72 -6.65 -20.58
N SER A 97 -64.80 -7.42 -20.73
CA SER A 97 -66.13 -6.83 -20.89
C SER A 97 -66.61 -6.24 -19.56
N PRO A 98 -67.15 -5.00 -19.52
CA PRO A 98 -67.71 -4.40 -18.30
C PRO A 98 -68.86 -5.20 -17.66
N ARG A 99 -69.45 -6.13 -18.42
CA ARG A 99 -70.50 -7.05 -17.95
C ARG A 99 -69.94 -8.29 -17.25
N ASP A 100 -68.74 -8.73 -17.63
CA ASP A 100 -68.08 -9.87 -17.00
C ASP A 100 -67.41 -9.40 -15.71
N ILE A 101 -66.61 -8.33 -15.80
CA ILE A 101 -65.91 -7.75 -14.66
C ILE A 101 -66.35 -6.28 -14.54
N PRO A 102 -67.11 -5.91 -13.50
CA PRO A 102 -67.60 -4.55 -13.34
C PRO A 102 -66.42 -3.59 -13.09
N PRO A 103 -66.49 -2.35 -13.61
CA PRO A 103 -65.47 -1.35 -13.33
C PRO A 103 -65.42 -1.02 -11.83
N SER A 104 -64.21 -0.77 -11.33
CA SER A 104 -63.99 -0.30 -9.96
C SER A 104 -64.69 1.04 -9.74
N ARG A 105 -65.22 1.27 -8.53
CA ARG A 105 -65.91 2.52 -8.16
C ARG A 105 -65.04 3.76 -8.30
N ASP A 106 -63.73 3.60 -8.18
CA ASP A 106 -62.74 4.68 -8.22
C ASP A 106 -62.12 4.86 -9.62
N GLY A 107 -62.58 4.11 -10.64
CA GLY A 107 -62.02 4.14 -11.99
C GLY A 107 -60.61 3.53 -12.11
N SER A 108 -60.12 2.89 -11.05
CA SER A 108 -58.85 2.16 -11.02
C SER A 108 -58.92 0.85 -11.82
N ASP A 109 -57.76 0.40 -12.30
CA ASP A 109 -57.65 -0.91 -12.93
C ASP A 109 -57.98 -2.03 -11.92
N VAL A 110 -58.67 -3.06 -12.37
CA VAL A 110 -59.11 -4.19 -11.54
C VAL A 110 -58.05 -5.28 -11.59
N LEU A 111 -57.59 -5.75 -10.44
CA LEU A 111 -56.60 -6.83 -10.38
C LEU A 111 -57.31 -8.18 -10.51
N ILE A 112 -56.86 -8.99 -11.46
CA ILE A 112 -57.42 -10.31 -11.73
C ILE A 112 -56.36 -11.39 -11.57
N LEU A 113 -56.75 -12.51 -10.96
CA LEU A 113 -55.95 -13.73 -10.85
C LEU A 113 -56.39 -14.71 -11.93
N VAL A 114 -55.45 -15.11 -12.77
CA VAL A 114 -55.65 -16.03 -13.90
C VAL A 114 -54.99 -17.38 -13.59
N ASN A 115 -55.73 -18.46 -13.76
CA ASN A 115 -55.32 -19.85 -13.49
C ASN A 115 -54.72 -20.04 -12.07
N ASN A 116 -55.23 -19.29 -11.09
CA ASN A 116 -54.81 -19.27 -9.68
C ASN A 116 -53.33 -18.93 -9.44
N LEU A 117 -52.57 -18.48 -10.44
CA LEU A 117 -51.14 -18.23 -10.34
C LEU A 117 -50.74 -16.82 -10.80
N TYR A 118 -51.20 -16.39 -11.97
CA TYR A 118 -50.74 -15.16 -12.62
C TYR A 118 -51.69 -13.99 -12.35
N VAL A 119 -51.16 -12.84 -11.92
CA VAL A 119 -51.96 -11.64 -11.68
C VAL A 119 -51.78 -10.65 -12.82
N PHE A 120 -52.88 -10.10 -13.30
CA PHE A 120 -52.91 -9.08 -14.34
C PHE A 120 -53.75 -7.88 -13.91
N SER A 121 -53.41 -6.72 -14.47
CA SER A 121 -54.20 -5.50 -14.35
C SER A 121 -55.22 -5.46 -15.49
N ALA A 122 -56.50 -5.53 -15.17
CA ALA A 122 -57.60 -5.53 -16.12
C ALA A 122 -58.30 -4.18 -16.18
N ARG A 123 -58.58 -3.72 -17.40
CA ARG A 123 -59.36 -2.50 -17.65
C ARG A 123 -60.59 -2.84 -18.49
N PRO A 124 -61.81 -2.58 -17.98
CA PRO A 124 -63.02 -2.81 -18.76
C PRO A 124 -63.08 -1.91 -20.00
N LEU A 125 -63.43 -2.50 -21.15
CA LEU A 125 -63.56 -1.78 -22.42
C LEU A 125 -64.98 -1.90 -22.97
N GLU A 126 -65.63 -0.76 -23.21
CA GLU A 126 -66.95 -0.72 -23.84
C GLU A 126 -66.88 -1.28 -25.27
N GLY A 127 -67.69 -2.32 -25.55
CA GLY A 127 -67.71 -2.99 -26.85
C GLY A 127 -66.82 -4.24 -26.97
N PHE A 128 -66.09 -4.63 -25.92
CA PHE A 128 -65.33 -5.89 -25.91
C PHE A 128 -66.27 -7.10 -25.75
N PRO A 129 -66.09 -8.19 -26.54
CA PRO A 129 -66.98 -9.35 -26.51
C PRO A 129 -67.01 -10.01 -25.13
N GLN A 130 -68.21 -10.37 -24.67
CA GLN A 130 -68.41 -11.10 -23.42
C GLN A 130 -67.77 -12.49 -23.49
N GLY A 131 -67.33 -13.00 -22.34
CA GLY A 131 -66.67 -14.30 -22.22
C GLY A 131 -65.26 -14.34 -22.81
N HIS A 132 -64.67 -13.19 -23.15
CA HIS A 132 -63.31 -13.09 -23.67
C HIS A 132 -62.42 -12.22 -22.77
N ILE A 133 -61.12 -12.47 -22.84
CA ILE A 133 -60.09 -11.73 -22.11
C ILE A 133 -58.95 -11.39 -23.06
N SER A 134 -58.59 -10.11 -23.21
CA SER A 134 -57.54 -9.74 -24.15
C SER A 134 -56.15 -9.97 -23.56
N MET A 135 -55.28 -10.72 -24.22
CA MET A 135 -53.90 -10.92 -23.77
C MET A 135 -52.90 -10.65 -24.89
N SER A 136 -51.91 -9.82 -24.59
CA SER A 136 -50.78 -9.57 -25.50
C SER A 136 -49.84 -10.78 -25.59
N ASP A 137 -49.03 -10.85 -26.65
CA ASP A 137 -48.12 -11.98 -26.87
C ASP A 137 -47.14 -12.22 -25.69
N PRO A 138 -46.51 -11.21 -25.06
CA PRO A 138 -45.69 -11.40 -23.87
C PRO A 138 -46.47 -11.95 -22.66
N GLN A 139 -47.68 -11.44 -22.42
CA GLN A 139 -48.54 -11.88 -21.32
C GLN A 139 -48.95 -13.35 -21.50
N ARG A 140 -49.34 -13.74 -22.72
CA ARG A 140 -49.67 -15.14 -23.05
C ARG A 140 -48.48 -16.07 -22.91
N THR A 141 -47.31 -15.63 -23.35
CA THR A 141 -46.06 -16.41 -23.25
C THR A 141 -45.66 -16.61 -21.79
N TRP A 142 -45.84 -15.59 -20.93
CA TRP A 142 -45.58 -15.70 -19.51
C TRP A 142 -46.57 -16.60 -18.78
N ALA A 143 -47.87 -16.43 -19.05
CA ALA A 143 -48.93 -17.28 -18.45
C ALA A 143 -49.01 -18.70 -19.04
N GLN A 144 -48.28 -18.97 -20.12
CA GLN A 144 -48.33 -20.23 -20.88
C GLN A 144 -49.73 -20.57 -21.42
N VAL A 145 -50.44 -19.57 -21.92
CA VAL A 145 -51.83 -19.68 -22.40
C VAL A 145 -51.88 -19.52 -23.92
N ALA A 146 -52.49 -20.47 -24.63
CA ALA A 146 -52.79 -20.35 -26.06
C ALA A 146 -54.15 -19.67 -26.30
N LEU A 147 -54.34 -19.09 -27.50
CA LEU A 147 -55.62 -18.45 -27.88
C LEU A 147 -56.80 -19.45 -27.97
N THR A 148 -56.50 -20.74 -28.04
CA THR A 148 -57.51 -21.81 -28.06
C THR A 148 -58.04 -22.17 -26.69
N ASP A 149 -57.30 -21.84 -25.64
CA ASP A 149 -57.53 -22.34 -24.29
C ASP A 149 -58.67 -21.57 -23.59
N MET A 150 -59.09 -22.09 -22.44
CA MET A 150 -60.01 -21.39 -21.54
C MET A 150 -59.25 -21.09 -20.25
N VAL A 151 -59.36 -19.87 -19.74
CA VAL A 151 -58.68 -19.44 -18.52
C VAL A 151 -59.68 -19.17 -17.40
N GLU A 152 -59.32 -19.60 -16.19
CA GLU A 152 -60.08 -19.32 -14.98
C GLU A 152 -59.64 -17.96 -14.44
N VAL A 153 -60.59 -17.03 -14.24
CA VAL A 153 -60.34 -15.66 -13.81
C VAL A 153 -61.10 -15.37 -12.52
N LYS A 154 -60.42 -14.82 -11.53
CA LYS A 154 -60.97 -14.35 -10.25
C LYS A 154 -60.54 -12.91 -9.98
N ILE A 155 -61.35 -12.14 -9.26
CA ILE A 155 -60.90 -10.84 -8.74
C ILE A 155 -59.86 -11.11 -7.65
N TYR A 156 -58.72 -10.44 -7.73
CA TYR A 156 -57.60 -10.61 -6.80
C TYR A 156 -57.59 -9.47 -5.78
N ASP A 157 -57.67 -9.82 -4.49
CA ASP A 157 -57.44 -8.88 -3.39
C ASP A 157 -56.02 -9.03 -2.86
N VAL A 158 -55.25 -7.96 -2.99
CA VAL A 158 -53.81 -7.90 -2.66
C VAL A 158 -53.57 -7.99 -1.16
N PHE A 159 -54.48 -7.47 -0.33
CA PHE A 159 -54.28 -7.37 1.12
C PHE A 159 -54.75 -8.61 1.89
N SER A 160 -55.29 -9.59 1.18
CA SER A 160 -55.70 -10.87 1.76
C SER A 160 -54.52 -11.74 2.24
N GLN A 161 -53.31 -11.52 1.71
CA GLN A 161 -52.12 -12.36 1.94
C GLN A 161 -51.07 -11.79 2.91
N GLY A 162 -51.23 -10.56 3.44
CA GLY A 162 -50.32 -9.96 4.42
C GLY A 162 -50.02 -8.47 4.20
N SER A 163 -49.23 -7.86 5.10
CA SER A 163 -48.92 -6.42 5.08
C SER A 163 -47.86 -5.99 4.06
N GLN A 164 -47.00 -6.90 3.61
CA GLN A 164 -45.88 -6.62 2.69
C GLN A 164 -46.30 -6.70 1.21
N ALA A 165 -47.18 -5.81 0.79
CA ALA A 165 -47.76 -5.81 -0.56
C ALA A 165 -47.00 -4.96 -1.59
N TYR A 166 -45.98 -4.18 -1.18
CA TYR A 166 -45.30 -3.21 -2.04
C TYR A 166 -43.90 -3.67 -2.46
N LEU A 167 -43.48 -3.25 -3.65
CA LEU A 167 -42.12 -3.51 -4.16
C LEU A 167 -41.16 -2.46 -3.60
N ALA A 168 -40.16 -2.91 -2.85
CA ALA A 168 -39.03 -2.09 -2.42
C ALA A 168 -38.00 -1.93 -3.55
N SER A 169 -37.65 -3.03 -4.20
CA SER A 169 -36.78 -3.03 -5.38
C SER A 169 -37.13 -4.14 -6.37
N MET A 170 -36.70 -3.99 -7.63
CA MET A 170 -36.85 -5.01 -8.66
C MET A 170 -35.70 -4.99 -9.66
N ASP A 171 -35.40 -6.16 -10.20
CA ASP A 171 -34.43 -6.34 -11.26
C ASP A 171 -35.15 -6.66 -12.59
N LEU A 172 -34.92 -5.83 -13.61
CA LEU A 172 -35.49 -5.95 -14.94
C LEU A 172 -34.40 -6.20 -15.97
N GLU A 173 -34.56 -7.21 -16.82
CA GLU A 173 -33.74 -7.40 -18.01
C GLU A 173 -34.37 -6.65 -19.19
N VAL A 174 -33.60 -5.81 -19.89
CA VAL A 174 -34.02 -4.99 -21.02
C VAL A 174 -33.40 -5.51 -22.31
N GLY A 175 -34.21 -5.67 -23.34
CA GLY A 175 -33.76 -5.93 -24.69
C GLY A 175 -34.63 -5.25 -25.76
N PHE A 176 -34.16 -5.25 -27.00
CA PHE A 176 -34.99 -4.80 -28.14
C PHE A 176 -36.04 -5.88 -28.48
N ALA A 177 -37.31 -5.49 -28.56
CA ALA A 177 -38.39 -6.42 -28.95
C ALA A 177 -38.45 -6.66 -30.47
N GLY A 178 -37.91 -5.74 -31.28
CA GLY A 178 -37.99 -5.76 -32.74
C GLY A 178 -36.65 -5.58 -33.45
N LYS A 179 -36.68 -5.47 -34.78
CA LYS A 179 -35.49 -5.23 -35.61
C LYS A 179 -34.96 -3.79 -35.55
N LYS A 180 -35.79 -2.83 -35.13
CA LYS A 180 -35.37 -1.43 -34.94
C LYS A 180 -34.43 -1.37 -33.73
N ARG A 181 -33.22 -0.86 -33.95
CA ARG A 181 -32.17 -0.71 -32.93
C ARG A 181 -31.69 0.73 -32.90
N THR A 182 -31.25 1.16 -31.73
CA THR A 182 -30.55 2.43 -31.53
C THR A 182 -29.15 2.18 -30.99
N GLU A 183 -28.19 2.95 -31.50
CA GLU A 183 -26.80 2.95 -30.99
C GLU A 183 -26.61 3.90 -29.80
N THR A 184 -27.57 4.81 -29.58
CA THR A 184 -27.53 5.74 -28.45
C THR A 184 -27.77 4.98 -27.13
N PRO A 185 -26.93 5.19 -26.11
CA PRO A 185 -27.10 4.52 -24.83
C PRO A 185 -28.37 5.01 -24.11
N TYR A 186 -29.10 4.09 -23.49
CA TYR A 186 -30.25 4.41 -22.66
C TYR A 186 -29.77 4.74 -21.24
N ASP A 187 -30.20 5.88 -20.69
CA ASP A 187 -29.96 6.25 -19.30
C ASP A 187 -30.91 5.47 -18.38
N GLN A 188 -30.36 4.68 -17.44
CA GLN A 188 -31.16 3.89 -16.49
C GLN A 188 -32.11 4.74 -15.66
N ASP A 189 -31.71 5.94 -15.25
CA ASP A 189 -32.54 6.78 -14.39
C ASP A 189 -33.74 7.32 -15.19
N GLN A 190 -33.54 7.68 -16.46
CA GLN A 190 -34.62 8.09 -17.36
C GLN A 190 -35.54 6.92 -17.70
N LEU A 191 -34.97 5.75 -18.00
CA LEU A 191 -35.72 4.53 -18.29
C LEU A 191 -36.58 4.11 -17.09
N ALA A 192 -36.04 4.22 -15.87
CA ALA A 192 -36.78 3.95 -14.63
C ALA A 192 -37.96 4.90 -14.47
N ASN A 193 -37.77 6.20 -14.72
CA ASN A 193 -38.85 7.18 -14.64
C ASN A 193 -39.96 6.92 -15.66
N VAL A 194 -39.60 6.55 -16.90
CA VAL A 194 -40.57 6.16 -17.93
C VAL A 194 -41.32 4.89 -17.53
N PHE A 195 -40.61 3.89 -16.99
CA PHE A 195 -41.22 2.65 -16.52
C PHE A 195 -42.20 2.90 -15.36
N ILE A 196 -41.79 3.62 -14.32
CA ILE A 196 -42.64 3.96 -13.17
C ILE A 196 -43.88 4.72 -13.65
N ARG A 197 -43.71 5.69 -14.56
CA ARG A 197 -44.84 6.48 -15.09
C ARG A 197 -45.85 5.63 -15.86
N ASN A 198 -45.38 4.63 -16.61
CA ASN A 198 -46.25 3.81 -17.46
C ASN A 198 -46.93 2.67 -16.69
N PHE A 199 -46.28 2.12 -15.67
CA PHE A 199 -46.74 0.91 -14.95
C PHE A 199 -47.05 1.18 -13.47
N GLU A 200 -47.25 2.44 -13.07
CA GLU A 200 -47.58 2.82 -11.69
C GLU A 200 -48.82 2.05 -11.19
N ASN A 201 -48.78 1.57 -9.94
CA ASN A 201 -49.85 0.82 -9.28
C ASN A 201 -50.20 -0.55 -9.90
N GLN A 202 -49.37 -1.08 -10.81
CA GLN A 202 -49.52 -2.44 -11.31
C GLN A 202 -48.82 -3.45 -10.41
N ILE A 203 -49.33 -4.68 -10.39
CA ILE A 203 -48.67 -5.81 -9.74
C ILE A 203 -47.70 -6.45 -10.71
N LEU A 204 -46.45 -6.61 -10.26
CA LEU A 204 -45.38 -7.22 -11.02
C LEU A 204 -44.82 -8.42 -10.26
N ALA A 205 -44.48 -9.47 -11.01
CA ALA A 205 -43.96 -10.73 -10.49
C ALA A 205 -42.73 -11.22 -11.28
N PRO A 206 -41.81 -11.98 -10.65
CA PRO A 206 -40.69 -12.60 -11.33
C PRO A 206 -41.10 -13.43 -12.55
N GLY A 207 -40.31 -13.33 -13.62
CA GLY A 207 -40.55 -14.01 -14.90
C GLY A 207 -41.50 -13.27 -15.85
N GLN A 208 -42.22 -12.24 -15.38
CA GLN A 208 -43.16 -11.50 -16.21
C GLN A 208 -42.46 -10.74 -17.34
N LYS A 209 -43.01 -10.85 -18.55
CA LYS A 209 -42.53 -10.15 -19.74
C LYS A 209 -43.45 -9.00 -20.11
N ILE A 210 -42.87 -7.82 -20.31
CA ILE A 210 -43.58 -6.56 -20.52
C ILE A 210 -43.01 -5.89 -21.76
N LEU A 211 -43.87 -5.31 -22.59
CA LEU A 211 -43.45 -4.44 -23.69
C LEU A 211 -43.60 -3.00 -23.27
N MET A 212 -42.55 -2.20 -23.51
CA MET A 212 -42.57 -0.76 -23.27
C MET A 212 -42.09 -0.05 -24.53
N ASP A 213 -42.79 1.02 -24.91
CA ASP A 213 -42.32 1.90 -25.98
C ASP A 213 -41.50 3.06 -25.36
N ASP A 214 -40.24 3.20 -25.79
CA ASP A 214 -39.44 4.40 -25.53
C ASP A 214 -39.01 5.00 -26.87
N ARG A 215 -39.38 6.26 -27.13
CA ARG A 215 -39.03 7.00 -28.36
C ARG A 215 -39.37 6.23 -29.67
N SER A 216 -40.54 5.58 -29.72
CA SER A 216 -41.01 4.77 -30.86
C SER A 216 -40.18 3.52 -31.16
N ILE A 217 -39.46 3.02 -30.14
CA ILE A 217 -38.70 1.78 -30.17
C ILE A 217 -39.27 0.83 -29.11
N PRO A 218 -39.82 -0.32 -29.51
CA PRO A 218 -40.37 -1.28 -28.57
C PRO A 218 -39.25 -2.05 -27.86
N LEU A 219 -39.21 -1.90 -26.54
CA LEU A 219 -38.33 -2.60 -25.62
C LEU A 219 -39.09 -3.76 -24.99
N LEU A 220 -38.43 -4.92 -24.90
CA LEU A 220 -38.90 -6.08 -24.16
C LEU A 220 -38.22 -6.09 -22.79
N LEU A 221 -39.02 -6.04 -21.75
CA LEU A 221 -38.60 -6.05 -20.35
C LEU A 221 -38.98 -7.39 -19.74
N SER A 222 -38.08 -8.03 -19.01
CA SER A 222 -38.35 -9.25 -18.25
C SER A 222 -38.01 -9.05 -16.79
N VAL A 223 -38.98 -9.24 -15.90
CA VAL A 223 -38.75 -9.19 -14.45
C VAL A 223 -37.91 -10.41 -14.06
N LYS A 224 -36.76 -10.21 -13.42
CA LYS A 224 -35.89 -11.29 -12.94
C LYS A 224 -36.19 -11.62 -11.49
N THR A 225 -36.14 -10.60 -10.64
CA THR A 225 -36.28 -10.75 -9.20
C THR A 225 -37.04 -9.55 -8.64
N VAL A 226 -37.68 -9.76 -7.49
CA VAL A 226 -38.39 -8.71 -6.77
C VAL A 226 -38.03 -8.76 -5.29
N GLN A 227 -38.07 -7.61 -4.64
CA GLN A 227 -37.91 -7.45 -3.21
C GLN A 227 -39.14 -6.73 -2.66
N LEU A 228 -39.83 -7.37 -1.72
CA LEU A 228 -40.99 -6.78 -1.04
C LEU A 228 -40.53 -5.88 0.12
N GLY A 229 -41.30 -4.85 0.43
CA GLY A 229 -41.08 -4.00 1.59
C GLY A 229 -42.34 -3.22 1.99
N ASP A 230 -42.29 -2.66 3.19
CA ASP A 230 -43.37 -1.83 3.73
C ASP A 230 -43.15 -0.34 3.40
N LEU A 231 -44.23 0.39 3.10
CA LEU A 231 -44.19 1.80 2.71
C LEU A 231 -43.61 2.73 3.80
N SER A 232 -43.48 2.25 5.04
CA SER A 232 -42.99 2.99 6.21
C SER A 232 -41.51 2.81 6.52
N GLU A 233 -40.84 1.81 5.93
CA GLU A 233 -39.41 1.56 6.17
C GLU A 233 -38.57 2.11 5.01
N LYS A 234 -37.47 2.81 5.34
CA LYS A 234 -36.46 3.13 4.31
C LYS A 234 -35.93 1.79 3.76
N PRO A 235 -35.81 1.63 2.43
CA PRO A 235 -35.36 0.38 1.84
C PRO A 235 -33.97 0.02 2.38
N SER A 236 -33.91 -0.93 3.31
CA SER A 236 -32.65 -1.50 3.77
C SER A 236 -32.17 -2.49 2.72
N SER A 237 -30.89 -2.40 2.34
CA SER A 237 -30.24 -3.28 1.36
C SER A 237 -30.10 -4.75 1.79
N SER A 238 -30.81 -5.19 2.83
CA SER A 238 -30.66 -6.49 3.50
C SER A 238 -31.88 -7.40 3.44
N ALA A 239 -33.00 -6.99 2.83
CA ALA A 239 -34.13 -7.91 2.63
C ALA A 239 -33.84 -8.91 1.49
N PRO A 240 -34.25 -10.19 1.59
CA PRO A 240 -33.94 -11.20 0.59
C PRO A 240 -34.64 -10.93 -0.74
N THR A 241 -33.88 -10.98 -1.85
CA THR A 241 -34.44 -10.90 -3.20
C THR A 241 -35.03 -12.25 -3.60
N SER A 242 -36.28 -12.28 -4.07
CA SER A 242 -36.96 -13.51 -4.49
C SER A 242 -37.13 -13.56 -6.00
N ALA A 243 -36.91 -14.75 -6.58
CA ALA A 243 -37.19 -15.05 -7.99
C ALA A 243 -38.43 -15.96 -8.16
N ASP A 244 -39.15 -16.24 -7.08
CA ASP A 244 -40.32 -17.11 -7.11
C ASP A 244 -41.52 -16.37 -7.79
N PRO A 245 -42.17 -16.96 -8.81
CA PRO A 245 -43.34 -16.37 -9.47
C PRO A 245 -44.51 -16.04 -8.54
N THR A 246 -44.58 -16.67 -7.37
CA THR A 246 -45.60 -16.40 -6.35
C THR A 246 -45.33 -15.14 -5.54
N THR A 247 -44.07 -14.67 -5.51
CA THR A 247 -43.69 -13.41 -4.85
C THR A 247 -44.06 -12.25 -5.76
N ARG A 248 -45.05 -11.45 -5.36
CA ARG A 248 -45.60 -10.36 -6.17
C ARG A 248 -45.85 -9.13 -5.32
N GLY A 249 -45.68 -7.95 -5.90
CA GLY A 249 -45.92 -6.70 -5.20
C GLY A 249 -46.40 -5.60 -6.14
N ILE A 250 -46.92 -4.52 -5.55
CA ILE A 250 -47.38 -3.33 -6.25
C ILE A 250 -46.18 -2.42 -6.53
N LEU A 251 -46.03 -1.98 -7.79
CA LEU A 251 -45.06 -0.97 -8.17
C LEU A 251 -45.46 0.41 -7.64
N THR A 252 -44.57 1.05 -6.89
CA THR A 252 -44.75 2.41 -6.38
C THR A 252 -43.71 3.36 -6.95
N ARG A 253 -43.91 4.68 -6.80
CA ARG A 253 -42.92 5.69 -7.20
C ARG A 253 -41.58 5.61 -6.46
N GLN A 254 -41.57 4.95 -5.31
CA GLN A 254 -40.38 4.81 -4.47
C GLN A 254 -39.62 3.50 -4.76
N THR A 255 -40.19 2.60 -5.56
CA THR A 255 -39.56 1.33 -5.90
C THR A 255 -38.26 1.58 -6.67
N LEU A 256 -37.17 0.97 -6.20
CA LEU A 256 -35.88 1.02 -6.89
C LEU A 256 -35.83 0.00 -8.02
N ILE A 257 -35.67 0.46 -9.26
CA ILE A 257 -35.63 -0.41 -10.45
C ILE A 257 -34.19 -0.53 -10.94
N ASN A 258 -33.70 -1.76 -11.03
CA ASN A 258 -32.39 -2.09 -11.59
C ASN A 258 -32.58 -2.67 -12.99
N PHE A 259 -31.83 -2.17 -13.97
CA PHE A 259 -31.87 -2.68 -15.34
C PHE A 259 -30.60 -3.45 -15.69
N PHE A 260 -30.79 -4.63 -16.29
CA PHE A 260 -29.74 -5.49 -16.83
C PHE A 260 -29.91 -5.60 -18.34
N LYS A 261 -28.81 -5.62 -19.10
CA LYS A 261 -28.86 -5.80 -20.54
C LYS A 261 -29.16 -7.26 -20.90
N ASP A 262 -30.03 -7.50 -21.88
CA ASP A 262 -30.17 -8.82 -22.50
C ASP A 262 -28.94 -9.09 -23.39
N ALA A 263 -28.21 -10.16 -23.06
CA ALA A 263 -27.01 -10.59 -23.77
C ALA A 263 -27.25 -10.85 -25.28
N LYS A 264 -28.50 -11.10 -25.70
CA LYS A 264 -28.85 -11.40 -27.10
C LYS A 264 -29.06 -10.16 -27.96
N THR A 265 -29.43 -9.03 -27.37
CA THR A 265 -29.93 -7.87 -28.14
C THR A 265 -28.92 -6.73 -28.26
N GLY A 266 -27.83 -6.76 -27.47
CA GLY A 266 -26.73 -5.79 -27.58
C GLY A 266 -27.12 -4.36 -27.21
N ILE A 267 -28.18 -4.18 -26.41
CA ILE A 267 -28.60 -2.86 -25.94
C ILE A 267 -27.52 -2.23 -25.05
N ASN A 268 -27.23 -0.95 -25.30
CA ASN A 268 -26.28 -0.19 -24.50
C ASN A 268 -27.03 0.62 -23.44
N VAL A 269 -26.77 0.34 -22.17
CA VAL A 269 -27.46 0.94 -21.02
C VAL A 269 -26.41 1.61 -20.14
N LYS A 270 -26.55 2.92 -19.90
CA LYS A 270 -25.65 3.70 -19.06
C LYS A 270 -25.93 3.42 -17.58
N ALA A 271 -24.88 3.21 -16.79
CA ALA A 271 -24.99 2.90 -15.36
C ALA A 271 -25.65 4.05 -14.57
N SER A 272 -26.54 3.72 -13.63
CA SER A 272 -27.19 4.69 -12.74
C SER A 272 -26.19 5.39 -11.80
N ASN A 273 -26.45 6.66 -11.48
CA ASN A 273 -25.69 7.45 -10.52
C ASN A 273 -25.91 7.04 -9.05
N ARG A 274 -27.00 6.33 -8.75
CA ARG A 274 -27.41 5.98 -7.38
C ARG A 274 -26.89 4.63 -6.91
N ARG A 275 -26.26 3.86 -7.80
CA ARG A 275 -25.85 2.48 -7.54
C ARG A 275 -24.40 2.40 -7.02
N PRO A 276 -24.15 1.87 -5.81
CA PRO A 276 -22.85 1.27 -5.51
C PRO A 276 -22.66 0.03 -6.41
N ALA A 277 -21.45 -0.20 -6.93
CA ALA A 277 -21.18 -1.32 -7.84
C ALA A 277 -21.81 -2.63 -7.32
N ALA A 278 -22.43 -3.42 -8.22
CA ALA A 278 -23.25 -4.60 -7.93
C ALA A 278 -22.60 -5.63 -6.98
N ASN A 279 -21.28 -5.58 -6.88
CA ASN A 279 -20.51 -6.29 -5.88
C ASN A 279 -19.82 -5.22 -5.03
N SER A 280 -20.24 -5.04 -3.78
CA SER A 280 -19.42 -4.29 -2.82
C SER A 280 -18.08 -5.03 -2.71
N ILE A 281 -17.06 -4.48 -3.38
CA ILE A 281 -15.69 -5.02 -3.43
C ILE A 281 -15.09 -5.09 -2.01
N ILE A 282 -15.69 -4.46 -1.00
CA ILE A 282 -15.12 -4.35 0.33
C ILE A 282 -16.17 -4.71 1.38
N GLN A 283 -15.81 -5.61 2.30
CA GLN A 283 -16.62 -5.91 3.48
C GLN A 283 -16.63 -4.69 4.44
N PRO A 284 -17.79 -4.24 4.96
CA PRO A 284 -17.90 -2.97 5.68
C PRO A 284 -17.16 -2.89 7.03
N ASP A 285 -16.74 -4.00 7.64
CA ASP A 285 -16.16 -4.04 8.99
C ASP A 285 -14.73 -4.61 9.02
N PHE A 286 -13.74 -3.83 8.60
CA PHE A 286 -12.35 -4.30 8.56
C PHE A 286 -11.47 -3.67 9.65
N LYS A 287 -10.78 -4.51 10.42
CA LYS A 287 -9.68 -4.10 11.33
C LYS A 287 -8.37 -4.70 10.82
N PHE A 288 -7.37 -3.84 10.60
CA PHE A 288 -6.07 -4.18 10.02
C PHE A 288 -5.32 -5.26 10.80
N GLU A 289 -5.35 -5.20 12.13
CA GLU A 289 -4.71 -6.16 13.02
C GLU A 289 -5.25 -7.59 12.86
N ASN A 290 -6.53 -7.74 12.50
CA ASN A 290 -7.16 -9.05 12.30
C ASN A 290 -6.67 -9.75 11.02
N MET A 291 -6.11 -9.00 10.08
CA MET A 291 -5.58 -9.52 8.81
C MET A 291 -4.11 -9.95 8.90
N GLY A 292 -3.50 -9.79 10.08
CA GLY A 292 -2.10 -10.17 10.32
C GLY A 292 -1.09 -9.23 9.65
N ILE A 293 -1.47 -7.99 9.36
CA ILE A 293 -0.56 -6.92 8.94
C ILE A 293 -0.39 -5.98 10.13
N GLY A 294 0.85 -5.70 10.52
CA GLY A 294 1.18 -4.75 11.58
C GLY A 294 2.18 -3.70 11.08
N GLY A 295 2.04 -2.47 11.57
CA GLY A 295 3.00 -1.40 11.38
C GLY A 295 2.95 -0.67 10.04
N LEU A 296 1.95 -0.92 9.19
CA LEU A 296 1.88 -0.40 7.81
C LEU A 296 0.54 0.31 7.51
N ASP A 297 -0.11 0.86 8.54
CA ASP A 297 -1.44 1.46 8.44
C ASP A 297 -1.43 2.72 7.54
N MET A 298 -0.33 3.49 7.56
CA MET A 298 -0.17 4.70 6.75
C MET A 298 0.02 4.39 5.27
N GLU A 299 0.87 3.42 4.95
CA GLU A 299 1.14 2.96 3.59
C GLU A 299 -0.13 2.34 3.01
N PHE A 300 -0.80 1.50 3.79
CA PHE A 300 -2.03 0.84 3.35
C PHE A 300 -3.17 1.84 3.13
N SER A 301 -3.40 2.79 4.05
CA SER A 301 -4.42 3.84 3.86
C SER A 301 -4.12 4.71 2.63
N THR A 302 -2.85 4.96 2.33
CA THR A 302 -2.42 5.67 1.12
C THR A 302 -2.73 4.85 -0.14
N ILE A 303 -2.41 3.56 -0.15
CA ILE A 303 -2.79 2.63 -1.24
C ILE A 303 -4.30 2.63 -1.42
N PHE A 304 -5.05 2.53 -0.33
CA PHE A 304 -6.50 2.48 -0.34
C PHE A 304 -7.13 3.72 -0.96
N ARG A 305 -6.68 4.90 -0.51
CA ARG A 305 -7.14 6.18 -1.05
C ARG A 305 -6.77 6.36 -2.52
N ARG A 306 -5.57 5.95 -2.94
CA ARG A 306 -5.09 6.16 -4.32
C ARG A 306 -5.62 5.13 -5.31
N ALA A 307 -5.63 3.86 -4.96
CA ALA A 307 -5.95 2.77 -5.88
C ALA A 307 -7.40 2.26 -5.76
N PHE A 308 -7.97 2.22 -4.54
CA PHE A 308 -9.29 1.60 -4.31
C PHE A 308 -10.44 2.59 -4.24
N ALA A 309 -10.20 3.86 -3.90
CA ALA A 309 -11.26 4.87 -3.79
C ALA A 309 -12.14 4.94 -5.05
N SER A 310 -11.52 5.00 -6.23
CA SER A 310 -12.26 5.08 -7.51
C SER A 310 -13.19 3.87 -7.73
N ARG A 311 -12.91 2.71 -7.15
CA ARG A 311 -13.70 1.49 -7.30
C ARG A 311 -14.78 1.31 -6.23
N ILE A 312 -14.70 2.08 -5.15
CA ILE A 312 -15.69 2.07 -4.06
C ILE A 312 -16.84 3.04 -4.37
N PHE A 313 -16.52 4.17 -5.02
CA PHE A 313 -17.54 5.14 -5.39
C PHE A 313 -18.42 4.63 -6.55
N PRO A 314 -19.70 5.06 -6.60
CA PRO A 314 -20.60 4.73 -7.71
C PRO A 314 -20.00 5.02 -9.09
N PRO A 315 -20.10 4.10 -10.07
CA PRO A 315 -19.49 4.28 -11.39
C PRO A 315 -19.99 5.54 -12.10
N GLY A 316 -21.26 5.92 -11.93
CA GLY A 316 -21.80 7.16 -12.51
C GLY A 316 -21.15 8.44 -11.99
N LEU A 317 -20.64 8.45 -10.75
CA LEU A 317 -19.87 9.58 -10.22
C LEU A 317 -18.45 9.62 -10.78
N VAL A 318 -17.81 8.46 -10.90
CA VAL A 318 -16.46 8.32 -11.46
C VAL A 318 -16.43 8.75 -12.93
N GLU A 319 -17.44 8.35 -13.71
CA GLU A 319 -17.60 8.75 -15.11
C GLU A 319 -17.77 10.27 -15.25
N LYS A 320 -18.54 10.91 -14.35
CA LYS A 320 -18.69 12.38 -14.31
C LYS A 320 -17.39 13.10 -13.97
N LEU A 321 -16.55 12.50 -13.14
CA LEU A 321 -15.22 13.02 -12.81
C LEU A 321 -14.21 12.79 -13.94
N GLY A 322 -14.50 11.92 -14.90
CA GLY A 322 -13.60 11.57 -16.01
C GLY A 322 -12.32 10.85 -15.56
N ILE A 323 -12.34 10.22 -14.38
CA ILE A 323 -11.17 9.58 -13.78
C ILE A 323 -11.10 8.13 -14.23
N GLN A 324 -9.94 7.69 -14.74
CA GLN A 324 -9.68 6.29 -15.03
C GLN A 324 -9.31 5.52 -13.76
N HIS A 325 -9.71 4.25 -13.68
CA HIS A 325 -9.29 3.39 -12.57
C HIS A 325 -7.79 3.09 -12.65
N VAL A 326 -7.15 3.04 -11.48
CA VAL A 326 -5.73 2.67 -11.38
C VAL A 326 -5.57 1.21 -11.79
N LYS A 327 -4.73 0.96 -12.79
CA LYS A 327 -4.46 -0.38 -13.32
C LYS A 327 -3.38 -1.12 -12.56
N GLY A 328 -2.45 -0.42 -11.92
CA GLY A 328 -1.24 -1.02 -11.37
C GLY A 328 -0.73 -0.38 -10.10
N ILE A 329 -0.32 -1.23 -9.15
CA ILE A 329 0.37 -0.87 -7.90
C ILE A 329 1.72 -1.56 -7.90
N LEU A 330 2.80 -0.83 -7.61
CA LEU A 330 4.13 -1.37 -7.39
C LEU A 330 4.51 -1.23 -5.91
N LEU A 331 4.75 -2.37 -5.26
CA LEU A 331 5.25 -2.46 -3.90
C LEU A 331 6.76 -2.73 -3.94
N TYR A 332 7.57 -1.82 -3.43
CA TYR A 332 9.02 -2.00 -3.37
C TYR A 332 9.58 -1.74 -1.97
N GLY A 333 10.74 -2.29 -1.65
CA GLY A 333 11.38 -2.10 -0.35
C GLY A 333 12.37 -3.20 0.00
N PRO A 334 13.09 -3.12 1.13
CA PRO A 334 14.04 -4.15 1.54
C PRO A 334 13.38 -5.52 1.71
N PRO A 335 14.14 -6.63 1.55
CA PRO A 335 13.59 -7.98 1.74
C PRO A 335 13.08 -8.16 3.17
N GLY A 336 12.10 -9.05 3.35
CA GLY A 336 11.57 -9.38 4.69
C GLY A 336 10.55 -8.40 5.28
N THR A 337 10.20 -7.30 4.60
CA THR A 337 9.20 -6.32 5.09
C THR A 337 7.73 -6.70 4.86
N GLY A 338 7.45 -7.91 4.36
CA GLY A 338 6.07 -8.40 4.22
C GLY A 338 5.33 -7.95 2.96
N LYS A 339 6.02 -7.51 1.91
CA LYS A 339 5.43 -7.10 0.61
C LYS A 339 4.47 -8.16 0.04
N THR A 340 4.91 -9.43 0.00
CA THR A 340 4.11 -10.58 -0.45
C THR A 340 2.88 -10.83 0.43
N LEU A 341 2.98 -10.61 1.74
CA LEU A 341 1.84 -10.75 2.65
C LEU A 341 0.79 -9.67 2.37
N ILE A 342 1.21 -8.41 2.23
CA ILE A 342 0.31 -7.29 1.95
C ILE A 342 -0.42 -7.51 0.63
N ALA A 343 0.27 -7.88 -0.44
CA ALA A 343 -0.37 -8.11 -1.74
C ALA A 343 -1.43 -9.22 -1.68
N ARG A 344 -1.12 -10.34 -0.99
CA ARG A 344 -2.07 -11.44 -0.81
C ARG A 344 -3.28 -11.02 0.03
N GLN A 345 -3.07 -10.22 1.08
CA GLN A 345 -4.16 -9.73 1.93
C GLN A 345 -5.03 -8.70 1.21
N ILE A 346 -4.44 -7.81 0.41
CA ILE A 346 -5.19 -6.91 -0.48
C ILE A 346 -6.07 -7.73 -1.43
N GLY A 347 -5.52 -8.78 -2.05
CA GLY A 347 -6.28 -9.68 -2.91
C GLY A 347 -7.47 -10.34 -2.19
N LYS A 348 -7.27 -10.82 -0.96
CA LYS A 348 -8.33 -11.41 -0.13
C LYS A 348 -9.37 -10.39 0.33
N MET A 349 -8.94 -9.18 0.70
CA MET A 349 -9.81 -8.12 1.22
C MET A 349 -10.82 -7.66 0.18
N LEU A 350 -10.40 -7.56 -1.08
CA LEU A 350 -11.18 -6.94 -2.13
C LEU A 350 -12.37 -7.77 -2.62
N ASN A 351 -12.78 -8.83 -1.88
CA ASN A 351 -13.83 -9.79 -2.21
C ASN A 351 -13.90 -10.10 -3.72
N ALA A 352 -12.73 -10.04 -4.35
CA ALA A 352 -12.54 -10.22 -5.76
C ALA A 352 -12.42 -11.73 -5.95
N ARG A 353 -12.53 -12.16 -7.20
CA ARG A 353 -12.20 -13.54 -7.53
C ARG A 353 -10.79 -13.88 -7.05
N GLU A 354 -10.53 -15.17 -6.88
CA GLU A 354 -9.23 -15.64 -6.39
C GLU A 354 -8.08 -14.95 -7.14
N PRO A 355 -7.16 -14.28 -6.41
CA PRO A 355 -6.08 -13.53 -7.04
C PRO A 355 -5.12 -14.50 -7.73
N LYS A 356 -4.79 -14.22 -8.99
CA LYS A 356 -3.77 -14.99 -9.72
C LYS A 356 -2.39 -14.55 -9.25
N VAL A 357 -1.72 -15.38 -8.46
CA VAL A 357 -0.36 -15.12 -7.96
C VAL A 357 0.64 -15.85 -8.83
N ILE A 358 1.66 -15.14 -9.29
CA ILE A 358 2.67 -15.65 -10.21
C ILE A 358 4.02 -15.14 -9.76
N ASN A 359 5.01 -16.02 -9.73
CA ASN A 359 6.38 -15.58 -9.47
C ASN A 359 7.06 -15.15 -10.77
N GLY A 360 7.83 -14.07 -10.75
CA GLY A 360 8.51 -13.53 -11.93
C GLY A 360 9.26 -14.60 -12.73
N PRO A 361 10.14 -15.40 -12.12
CA PRO A 361 10.85 -16.47 -12.81
C PRO A 361 9.95 -17.53 -13.47
N GLU A 362 8.75 -17.79 -12.95
CA GLU A 362 7.82 -18.79 -13.51
C GLU A 362 7.26 -18.37 -14.88
N VAL A 363 7.30 -17.07 -15.20
CA VAL A 363 6.86 -16.54 -16.49
C VAL A 363 7.88 -16.85 -17.60
N LEU A 364 9.15 -17.02 -17.23
CA LEU A 364 10.25 -17.16 -18.18
C LEU A 364 10.44 -18.62 -18.60
N ASN A 365 10.16 -18.91 -19.87
CA ASN A 365 10.45 -20.19 -20.50
C ASN A 365 11.64 -20.09 -21.47
N LYS A 366 12.38 -21.20 -21.62
CA LYS A 366 13.54 -21.30 -22.53
C LYS A 366 13.14 -21.24 -24.02
N TYR A 367 11.88 -21.57 -24.32
CA TYR A 367 11.34 -21.56 -25.67
C TYR A 367 10.83 -20.16 -26.04
N VAL A 368 11.37 -19.59 -27.13
CA VAL A 368 10.98 -18.28 -27.65
C VAL A 368 9.47 -18.24 -27.92
N GLY A 369 8.80 -17.18 -27.48
CA GLY A 369 7.34 -16.98 -27.64
C GLY A 369 6.47 -17.62 -26.55
N GLN A 370 6.92 -18.67 -25.85
CA GLN A 370 6.11 -19.28 -24.78
C GLN A 370 5.91 -18.35 -23.58
N SER A 371 6.94 -17.56 -23.22
CA SER A 371 6.85 -16.57 -22.14
C SER A 371 5.79 -15.49 -22.44
N GLU A 372 5.68 -15.07 -23.71
CA GLU A 372 4.66 -14.11 -24.15
C GLU A 372 3.26 -14.71 -24.17
N GLU A 373 3.13 -15.95 -24.62
CA GLU A 373 1.86 -16.67 -24.62
C GLU A 373 1.35 -16.90 -23.20
N ASN A 374 2.24 -17.20 -22.26
CA ASN A 374 1.90 -17.31 -20.84
C ASN A 374 1.32 -15.99 -20.34
N ILE A 375 1.95 -14.84 -20.62
CA ILE A 375 1.37 -13.54 -20.27
C ILE A 375 -0.01 -13.34 -20.90
N ARG A 376 -0.19 -13.65 -22.19
CA ARG A 376 -1.50 -13.50 -22.85
C ARG A 376 -2.58 -14.36 -22.18
N LYS A 377 -2.26 -15.60 -21.80
CA LYS A 377 -3.19 -16.50 -21.10
C LYS A 377 -3.64 -15.94 -19.75
N LEU A 378 -2.78 -15.22 -19.03
CA LEU A 378 -3.13 -14.62 -17.74
C LEU A 378 -4.23 -13.56 -17.86
N PHE A 379 -4.13 -12.72 -18.88
CA PHE A 379 -5.07 -11.63 -19.16
C PHE A 379 -6.31 -12.09 -19.96
N ALA A 380 -6.26 -13.22 -20.66
CA ALA A 380 -7.34 -13.71 -21.53
C ALA A 380 -8.69 -13.85 -20.80
N ASP A 381 -8.70 -14.35 -19.56
CA ASP A 381 -9.93 -14.51 -18.79
C ASP A 381 -10.57 -13.16 -18.43
N ALA A 382 -9.74 -12.17 -18.09
CA ALA A 382 -10.18 -10.82 -17.77
C ALA A 382 -10.70 -10.09 -19.02
N GLU A 383 -10.02 -10.26 -20.15
CA GLU A 383 -10.43 -9.72 -21.46
C GLU A 383 -11.76 -10.29 -21.93
N LYS A 384 -11.94 -11.61 -21.82
CA LYS A 384 -13.17 -12.29 -22.22
C LYS A 384 -14.36 -11.78 -21.41
N GLU A 385 -14.20 -11.69 -20.08
CA GLU A 385 -15.28 -11.19 -19.24
C GLU A 385 -15.56 -9.71 -19.45
N TYR A 386 -14.53 -8.89 -19.65
CA TYR A 386 -14.72 -7.48 -19.96
C TYR A 386 -15.51 -7.31 -21.27
N ARG A 387 -15.25 -8.14 -22.28
CA ARG A 387 -15.99 -8.11 -23.55
C ARG A 387 -17.46 -8.52 -23.39
N GLU A 388 -17.76 -9.48 -22.51
CA GLU A 388 -19.12 -9.96 -22.26
C GLU A 388 -19.94 -8.98 -21.39
N LYS A 389 -19.34 -8.51 -20.29
CA LYS A 389 -20.04 -7.73 -19.24
C LYS A 389 -19.76 -6.23 -19.27
N GLY A 390 -18.69 -5.78 -19.91
CA GLY A 390 -18.29 -4.38 -19.95
C GLY A 390 -17.94 -3.85 -18.55
N GLU A 391 -18.45 -2.66 -18.22
CA GLU A 391 -18.24 -1.98 -16.94
C GLU A 391 -18.84 -2.73 -15.72
N GLU A 392 -19.72 -3.72 -15.94
CA GLU A 392 -20.23 -4.59 -14.87
C GLU A 392 -19.35 -5.84 -14.62
N SER A 393 -18.19 -5.93 -15.27
CA SER A 393 -17.25 -7.02 -15.03
C SER A 393 -16.64 -6.95 -13.62
N GLY A 394 -16.39 -8.13 -13.04
CA GLY A 394 -15.69 -8.22 -11.76
C GLY A 394 -14.22 -7.80 -11.89
N LEU A 395 -13.64 -7.34 -10.79
CA LEU A 395 -12.23 -7.01 -10.72
C LEU A 395 -11.37 -8.28 -10.76
N HIS A 396 -10.43 -8.35 -11.71
CA HIS A 396 -9.40 -9.38 -11.80
C HIS A 396 -8.09 -8.85 -11.20
N ILE A 397 -7.58 -9.54 -10.18
CA ILE A 397 -6.33 -9.16 -9.51
C ILE A 397 -5.22 -10.13 -9.94
N ILE A 398 -4.13 -9.58 -10.47
CA ILE A 398 -2.94 -10.32 -10.87
C ILE A 398 -1.77 -9.83 -10.01
N ILE A 399 -1.15 -10.74 -9.27
CA ILE A 399 -0.03 -10.44 -8.37
C ILE A 399 1.24 -11.04 -8.98
N PHE A 400 2.22 -10.19 -9.26
CA PHE A 400 3.56 -10.59 -9.67
C PHE A 400 4.54 -10.41 -8.51
N ASP A 401 5.08 -11.51 -8.02
CA ASP A 401 6.24 -11.48 -7.13
C ASP A 401 7.53 -11.40 -7.95
N GLU A 402 8.58 -10.78 -7.39
CA GLU A 402 9.88 -10.61 -8.05
C GLU A 402 9.78 -10.04 -9.48
N LEU A 403 9.02 -8.95 -9.65
CA LEU A 403 8.77 -8.35 -10.98
C LEU A 403 10.07 -7.94 -11.68
N ASP A 404 11.13 -7.60 -10.93
CA ASP A 404 12.47 -7.27 -11.43
C ASP A 404 13.20 -8.46 -12.08
N ALA A 405 12.76 -9.70 -11.87
CA ALA A 405 13.29 -10.86 -12.58
C ALA A 405 12.89 -10.83 -14.08
N VAL A 406 11.68 -10.37 -14.37
CA VAL A 406 11.08 -10.38 -15.72
C VAL A 406 11.21 -9.02 -16.39
N CYS A 407 11.04 -7.94 -15.62
CA CYS A 407 10.89 -6.59 -16.14
C CYS A 407 12.15 -5.73 -15.97
N LYS A 408 13.30 -6.25 -16.40
CA LYS A 408 14.57 -5.52 -16.33
C LYS A 408 14.61 -4.34 -17.31
N GLN A 409 15.44 -3.34 -17.03
CA GLN A 409 15.73 -2.27 -17.99
C GLN A 409 16.18 -2.85 -19.34
N ARG A 410 15.54 -2.39 -20.41
CA ARG A 410 15.85 -2.82 -21.78
C ARG A 410 17.26 -2.40 -22.16
N GLY A 411 17.97 -3.27 -22.86
CA GLY A 411 19.32 -2.97 -23.34
C GLY A 411 20.43 -3.01 -22.27
N SER A 412 20.11 -3.35 -21.00
CA SER A 412 21.12 -3.56 -19.95
C SER A 412 21.87 -4.89 -20.08
N GLY A 413 21.49 -5.73 -21.05
CA GLY A 413 22.13 -7.01 -21.33
C GLY A 413 23.39 -6.84 -22.18
N ALA A 414 24.52 -6.56 -21.54
CA ALA A 414 25.82 -6.82 -22.15
C ALA A 414 26.02 -8.35 -22.31
N GLY A 415 25.64 -8.90 -23.48
CA GLY A 415 26.30 -10.08 -24.04
C GLY A 415 25.76 -11.49 -23.77
N GLY A 416 24.51 -11.74 -23.34
CA GLY A 416 24.09 -13.15 -23.16
C GLY A 416 22.61 -13.51 -22.94
N GLY A 417 21.68 -12.56 -22.84
CA GLY A 417 20.25 -12.86 -22.73
C GLY A 417 19.58 -12.90 -24.11
N THR A 418 18.78 -13.92 -24.39
CA THR A 418 18.08 -14.18 -25.67
C THR A 418 17.02 -13.13 -26.09
N GLY A 419 17.06 -11.89 -25.55
CA GLY A 419 16.05 -10.85 -25.80
C GLY A 419 14.64 -11.19 -25.27
N VAL A 420 14.45 -12.37 -24.66
CA VAL A 420 13.16 -12.86 -24.16
C VAL A 420 12.63 -11.95 -23.04
N GLY A 421 13.49 -11.37 -22.20
CA GLY A 421 13.06 -10.41 -21.19
C GLY A 421 12.39 -9.18 -21.81
N ASP A 422 13.02 -8.57 -22.82
CA ASP A 422 12.51 -7.37 -23.49
C ASP A 422 11.16 -7.63 -24.19
N SER A 423 11.01 -8.81 -24.80
CA SER A 423 9.78 -9.18 -25.50
C SER A 423 8.61 -9.41 -24.53
N VAL A 424 8.89 -9.98 -23.36
CA VAL A 424 7.92 -10.17 -22.27
C VAL A 424 7.48 -8.82 -21.68
N VAL A 425 8.40 -7.86 -21.49
CA VAL A 425 8.05 -6.50 -21.04
C VAL A 425 7.16 -5.81 -22.08
N ASN A 426 7.48 -5.90 -23.37
CA ASN A 426 6.65 -5.36 -24.44
C ASN A 426 5.24 -5.94 -24.45
N GLN A 427 5.12 -7.24 -24.20
CA GLN A 427 3.83 -7.92 -24.12
C GLN A 427 3.02 -7.46 -22.91
N LEU A 428 3.65 -7.27 -21.74
CA LEU A 428 2.98 -6.74 -20.55
C LEU A 428 2.51 -5.29 -20.77
N LEU A 429 3.36 -4.44 -21.35
CA LEU A 429 3.00 -3.05 -21.71
C LEU A 429 1.81 -3.00 -22.65
N SER A 430 1.80 -3.85 -23.68
CA SER A 430 0.70 -3.92 -24.64
C SER A 430 -0.62 -4.37 -24.01
N LYS A 431 -0.57 -5.16 -22.92
CA LYS A 431 -1.77 -5.58 -22.17
C LYS A 431 -2.28 -4.53 -21.20
N LEU A 432 -1.43 -3.64 -20.69
CA LEU A 432 -1.83 -2.54 -19.81
C LEU A 432 -2.33 -1.30 -20.58
N ASP A 433 -1.64 -0.95 -21.68
CA ASP A 433 -1.84 0.28 -22.46
C ASP A 433 -2.47 0.06 -23.84
N GLY A 434 -2.76 -1.18 -24.20
CA GLY A 434 -3.27 -1.54 -25.53
C GLY A 434 -4.56 -0.81 -25.92
N VAL A 435 -4.91 -0.94 -27.20
CA VAL A 435 -6.12 -0.35 -27.80
C VAL A 435 -7.39 -0.77 -27.06
N ASP A 436 -7.41 -2.02 -26.57
CA ASP A 436 -8.46 -2.54 -25.69
C ASP A 436 -8.09 -2.24 -24.22
N GLN A 437 -8.36 -1.03 -23.75
CA GLN A 437 -8.12 -0.67 -22.36
C GLN A 437 -9.07 -1.43 -21.43
N LEU A 438 -8.50 -2.31 -20.61
CA LEU A 438 -9.21 -3.09 -19.59
C LEU A 438 -9.32 -2.27 -18.30
N ASN A 439 -10.54 -1.87 -17.94
CA ASN A 439 -10.81 -1.14 -16.69
C ASN A 439 -11.00 -2.09 -15.49
N ASN A 440 -11.15 -3.39 -15.75
CA ASN A 440 -11.48 -4.42 -14.77
C ASN A 440 -10.26 -5.21 -14.26
N ILE A 441 -9.04 -4.74 -14.50
CA ILE A 441 -7.81 -5.39 -14.06
C ILE A 441 -7.07 -4.57 -13.00
N LEU A 442 -6.43 -5.26 -12.05
CA LEU A 442 -5.46 -4.70 -11.13
C LEU A 442 -4.20 -5.55 -11.10
N LEU A 443 -3.11 -4.94 -11.53
CA LEU A 443 -1.77 -5.52 -11.45
C LEU A 443 -1.10 -5.08 -10.14
N ILE A 444 -0.66 -6.01 -9.31
CA ILE A 444 0.17 -5.72 -8.13
C ILE A 444 1.54 -6.32 -8.39
N GLY A 445 2.53 -5.46 -8.64
CA GLY A 445 3.93 -5.84 -8.78
C GLY A 445 4.66 -5.71 -7.45
N MET A 446 5.53 -6.68 -7.14
CA MET A 446 6.39 -6.62 -5.96
C MET A 446 7.85 -6.74 -6.38
N THR A 447 8.71 -5.92 -5.80
CA THR A 447 10.15 -5.98 -6.07
C THR A 447 10.97 -5.59 -4.84
N ASN A 448 12.21 -6.05 -4.78
CA ASN A 448 13.19 -5.53 -3.82
C ASN A 448 13.97 -4.33 -4.40
N ARG A 449 13.99 -4.18 -5.73
CA ARG A 449 14.86 -3.28 -6.47
C ARG A 449 14.09 -2.52 -7.54
N MET A 450 13.56 -1.35 -7.16
CA MET A 450 12.87 -0.46 -8.10
C MET A 450 13.80 0.04 -9.22
N ASP A 451 15.10 0.19 -8.95
CA ASP A 451 16.12 0.64 -9.90
C ASP A 451 16.31 -0.31 -11.09
N MET A 452 16.00 -1.59 -10.92
CA MET A 452 16.16 -2.59 -11.97
C MET A 452 14.97 -2.65 -12.93
N ILE A 453 13.83 -2.06 -12.55
CA ILE A 453 12.60 -2.12 -13.34
C ILE A 453 12.66 -1.15 -14.52
N ASP A 454 12.07 -1.55 -15.65
CA ASP A 454 11.89 -0.68 -16.81
C ASP A 454 11.02 0.55 -16.49
N ASP A 455 11.58 1.75 -16.70
CA ASP A 455 10.90 3.04 -16.53
C ASP A 455 9.61 3.15 -17.34
N ALA A 456 9.48 2.42 -18.44
CA ALA A 456 8.26 2.37 -19.23
C ALA A 456 7.09 1.83 -18.40
N LEU A 457 7.29 0.82 -17.54
CA LEU A 457 6.22 0.28 -16.68
C LEU A 457 5.82 1.25 -15.56
N LEU A 458 6.74 2.10 -15.11
CA LEU A 458 6.55 3.02 -13.99
C LEU A 458 5.73 4.28 -14.35
N ARG A 459 5.39 4.46 -15.64
CA ARG A 459 4.63 5.63 -16.10
C ARG A 459 3.18 5.59 -15.62
N PRO A 460 2.58 6.76 -15.31
CA PRO A 460 1.15 6.86 -15.01
C PRO A 460 0.28 6.21 -16.10
N GLY A 461 -0.79 5.52 -15.70
CA GLY A 461 -1.62 4.68 -16.57
C GLY A 461 -1.24 3.19 -16.59
N ARG A 462 -0.03 2.83 -16.14
CA ARG A 462 0.46 1.44 -15.99
C ARG A 462 0.58 1.08 -14.51
N LEU A 463 1.81 1.00 -13.98
CA LEU A 463 2.09 0.97 -12.55
C LEU A 463 2.17 2.42 -12.06
N GLU A 464 1.01 3.00 -11.75
CA GLU A 464 0.95 4.42 -11.34
C GLU A 464 1.30 4.61 -9.87
N VAL A 465 0.85 3.70 -9.01
CA VAL A 465 1.01 3.82 -7.56
C VAL A 465 2.26 3.08 -7.13
N HIS A 466 3.32 3.82 -6.88
CA HIS A 466 4.58 3.32 -6.31
C HIS A 466 4.56 3.50 -4.79
N MET A 467 4.75 2.41 -4.04
CA MET A 467 4.76 2.43 -2.59
C MET A 467 6.01 1.74 -2.05
N GLU A 468 6.80 2.52 -1.31
CA GLU A 468 7.93 2.01 -0.54
C GLU A 468 7.42 1.41 0.76
N ILE A 469 7.68 0.12 0.97
CA ILE A 469 7.44 -0.57 2.24
C ILE A 469 8.75 -0.60 3.00
N SER A 470 8.87 0.33 3.95
CA SER A 470 10.04 0.47 4.82
C SER A 470 10.07 -0.57 5.94
N LEU A 471 11.15 -0.56 6.73
CA LEU A 471 11.22 -1.35 7.97
C LEU A 471 10.18 -0.85 8.98
N PRO A 472 9.63 -1.72 9.83
CA PRO A 472 8.62 -1.35 10.81
C PRO A 472 9.19 -0.47 11.94
N ASP A 473 8.45 0.59 12.29
CA ASP A 473 8.70 1.40 13.48
C ASP A 473 8.53 0.60 14.77
N GLU A 474 8.97 1.13 15.92
CA GLU A 474 8.83 0.46 17.23
C GLU A 474 7.38 0.04 17.51
N LYS A 475 6.41 0.92 17.27
CA LYS A 475 4.98 0.58 17.39
C LYS A 475 4.56 -0.52 16.42
N GLY A 476 5.07 -0.49 15.20
CA GLY A 476 4.83 -1.51 14.19
C GLY A 476 5.42 -2.87 14.59
N ARG A 477 6.62 -2.89 15.18
CA ARG A 477 7.25 -4.11 15.71
C ARG A 477 6.43 -4.71 16.86
N VAL A 478 5.91 -3.88 17.76
CA VAL A 478 4.98 -4.35 18.81
C VAL A 478 3.75 -5.00 18.18
N GLN A 479 3.14 -4.39 17.16
CA GLN A 479 1.99 -4.97 16.46
C GLN A 479 2.34 -6.31 15.78
N ILE A 480 3.49 -6.39 15.11
CA ILE A 480 3.96 -7.62 14.43
C ILE A 480 4.23 -8.74 15.46
N LEU A 481 4.92 -8.41 16.56
CA LEU A 481 5.12 -9.33 17.68
C LEU A 481 3.78 -9.78 18.25
N ASN A 482 2.81 -8.88 18.41
CA ASN A 482 1.47 -9.19 18.90
C ASN A 482 0.73 -10.17 17.98
N ILE A 483 0.84 -9.99 16.66
CA ILE A 483 0.24 -10.88 15.66
C ILE A 483 0.86 -12.28 15.73
N HIS A 484 2.19 -12.38 15.77
CA HIS A 484 2.87 -13.68 15.80
C HIS A 484 2.71 -14.41 17.14
N THR A 485 2.63 -13.68 18.25
CA THR A 485 2.42 -14.26 19.59
C THR A 485 0.95 -14.49 19.93
N LYS A 486 -0.02 -13.98 19.16
CA LYS A 486 -1.46 -14.15 19.41
C LYS A 486 -1.85 -15.60 19.63
N LYS A 487 -1.42 -16.51 18.75
CA LYS A 487 -1.70 -17.96 18.88
C LYS A 487 -1.08 -18.57 20.12
N MET A 488 0.10 -18.11 20.54
CA MET A 488 0.78 -18.59 21.74
C MET A 488 0.07 -18.11 23.01
N ARG A 489 -0.45 -16.87 22.99
CA ARG A 489 -1.24 -16.32 24.11
C ARG A 489 -2.61 -16.95 24.21
N ASP A 490 -3.31 -17.11 23.10
CA ASP A 490 -4.62 -17.79 23.05
C ASP A 490 -4.49 -19.24 23.57
N GLY A 491 -3.34 -19.88 23.34
CA GLY A 491 -3.00 -21.20 23.88
C GLY A 491 -2.42 -21.22 25.30
N ASN A 492 -2.27 -20.08 25.99
CA ASN A 492 -1.59 -19.95 27.29
C ASN A 492 -0.16 -20.55 27.35
N LEU A 493 0.54 -20.57 26.22
CA LEU A 493 1.91 -21.10 26.06
C LEU A 493 3.00 -20.02 26.22
N MET A 494 2.61 -18.76 26.46
CA MET A 494 3.53 -17.65 26.72
C MET A 494 3.49 -17.31 28.20
N ASP A 495 4.65 -17.21 28.83
CA ASP A 495 4.74 -16.85 30.24
C ASP A 495 4.52 -15.32 30.43
N SER A 496 4.10 -14.94 31.63
CA SER A 496 3.77 -13.56 32.03
C SER A 496 5.00 -12.64 32.14
N ASP A 497 6.20 -13.22 32.12
CA ASP A 497 7.48 -12.51 32.17
C ASP A 497 7.85 -11.85 30.82
N VAL A 498 7.20 -12.24 29.72
CA VAL A 498 7.53 -11.74 28.39
C VAL A 498 6.81 -10.43 28.09
N ASN A 499 7.57 -9.32 28.09
CA ASN A 499 7.08 -8.01 27.68
C ASN A 499 7.38 -7.71 26.20
N LEU A 500 6.33 -7.59 25.38
CA LEU A 500 6.50 -7.26 23.96
C LEU A 500 7.07 -5.87 23.69
N ALA A 501 6.78 -4.89 24.54
CA ALA A 501 7.30 -3.53 24.35
C ALA A 501 8.82 -3.50 24.53
N GLU A 502 9.32 -4.25 25.51
CA GLU A 502 10.75 -4.43 25.75
C GLU A 502 11.42 -5.14 24.56
N LEU A 503 10.83 -6.23 24.06
CA LEU A 503 11.36 -6.93 22.88
C LEU A 503 11.38 -6.03 21.64
N ALA A 504 10.39 -5.16 21.44
CA ALA A 504 10.36 -4.22 20.33
C ALA A 504 11.47 -3.15 20.40
N GLN A 505 11.91 -2.79 21.61
CA GLN A 505 13.04 -1.88 21.84
C GLN A 505 14.39 -2.54 21.55
N LEU A 506 14.54 -3.82 21.91
CA LEU A 506 15.76 -4.59 21.65
C LEU A 506 15.89 -5.00 20.17
N THR A 507 14.78 -5.17 19.45
CA THR A 507 14.76 -5.60 18.03
C THR A 507 14.86 -4.42 17.04
N LYS A 508 15.85 -3.54 17.22
CA LYS A 508 16.06 -2.40 16.31
C LYS A 508 16.39 -2.89 14.89
N ASN A 509 15.73 -2.30 13.88
CA ASN A 509 15.82 -2.66 12.44
C ASN A 509 15.38 -4.06 12.04
N PHE A 510 14.76 -4.83 12.93
CA PHE A 510 14.24 -6.14 12.54
C PHE A 510 13.11 -5.96 11.52
N SER A 511 13.20 -6.69 10.42
CA SER A 511 12.15 -6.85 9.43
C SER A 511 11.03 -7.75 9.96
N GLY A 512 9.85 -7.70 9.35
CA GLY A 512 8.74 -8.58 9.75
C GLY A 512 9.09 -10.08 9.68
N ALA A 513 9.90 -10.47 8.69
CA ALA A 513 10.41 -11.84 8.57
C ALA A 513 11.38 -12.21 9.71
N GLU A 514 12.27 -11.31 10.12
CA GLU A 514 13.21 -11.53 11.22
C GLU A 514 12.49 -11.59 12.56
N ILE A 515 11.47 -10.75 12.80
CA ILE A 515 10.62 -10.84 14.00
C ILE A 515 9.90 -12.18 14.04
N SER A 516 9.41 -12.66 12.88
CA SER A 516 8.83 -14.00 12.79
C SER A 516 9.86 -15.10 13.09
N GLY A 517 11.10 -14.91 12.62
CA GLY A 517 12.25 -15.77 12.92
C GLY A 517 12.59 -15.80 14.40
N LEU A 518 12.61 -14.65 15.07
CA LEU A 518 12.87 -14.51 16.50
C LEU A 518 11.85 -15.31 17.33
N VAL A 519 10.55 -15.16 17.04
CA VAL A 519 9.49 -15.91 17.73
C VAL A 519 9.63 -17.42 17.50
N LYS A 520 10.04 -17.84 16.30
CA LYS A 520 10.28 -19.26 15.98
C LYS A 520 11.52 -19.81 16.69
N SER A 521 12.62 -19.06 16.74
CA SER A 521 13.83 -19.46 17.47
C SER A 521 13.57 -19.53 18.98
N ALA A 522 12.86 -18.56 19.56
CA ALA A 522 12.43 -18.62 20.97
C ALA A 522 11.58 -19.87 21.26
N SER A 523 10.67 -20.23 20.35
CA SER A 523 9.91 -21.48 20.45
C SER A 523 10.81 -22.72 20.35
N SER A 524 11.83 -22.68 19.48
CA SER A 524 12.82 -23.75 19.34
C SER A 524 13.64 -23.96 20.62
N PHE A 525 14.08 -22.88 21.27
CA PHE A 525 14.76 -22.95 22.57
C PHE A 525 13.85 -23.52 23.67
N ALA A 526 12.58 -23.09 23.69
CA ALA A 526 11.60 -23.68 24.58
C ALA A 526 11.43 -25.19 24.33
N PHE A 527 11.33 -25.63 23.06
CA PHE A 527 11.28 -27.06 22.73
C PHE A 527 12.55 -27.80 23.18
N ASN A 528 13.73 -27.24 22.94
CA ASN A 528 15.02 -27.85 23.30
C ASN A 528 15.15 -28.06 24.83
N ARG A 529 14.59 -27.15 25.64
CA ARG A 529 14.56 -27.29 27.10
C ARG A 529 13.82 -28.55 27.59
N HIS A 530 12.81 -29.01 26.83
CA HIS A 530 11.98 -30.17 27.19
C HIS A 530 12.32 -31.45 26.42
N VAL A 531 13.25 -31.38 25.46
CA VAL A 531 13.77 -32.54 24.72
C VAL A 531 15.05 -33.04 25.38
N LYS A 532 15.06 -34.29 25.89
CA LYS A 532 16.27 -34.90 26.43
C LYS A 532 17.26 -35.21 25.31
N ILE A 533 18.36 -34.46 25.26
CA ILE A 533 19.48 -34.67 24.34
C ILE A 533 20.09 -36.06 24.66
N GLY A 534 19.77 -37.07 23.84
CA GLY A 534 20.33 -38.43 23.97
C GLY A 534 19.36 -39.60 23.74
N THR A 535 18.04 -39.37 23.67
CA THR A 535 17.08 -40.44 23.28
C THR A 535 16.10 -39.92 22.24
N MET A 536 16.11 -40.55 21.06
CA MET A 536 15.28 -40.19 19.87
C MET A 536 13.76 -40.24 20.09
N ALA A 537 13.26 -40.58 21.29
CA ALA A 537 11.84 -40.77 21.57
C ALA A 537 11.44 -40.51 23.05
N GLY A 538 12.23 -39.77 23.82
CA GLY A 538 11.95 -39.48 25.24
C GLY A 538 11.32 -38.10 25.45
N ILE A 539 10.08 -37.89 25.00
CA ILE A 539 9.31 -36.70 25.39
C ILE A 539 9.02 -36.82 26.90
N THR A 540 9.37 -35.80 27.68
CA THR A 540 9.01 -35.75 29.11
C THR A 540 7.52 -35.43 29.26
N ASP A 541 6.83 -36.02 30.25
CA ASP A 541 5.39 -35.76 30.50
C ASP A 541 5.09 -34.26 30.79
N ASP A 542 6.12 -33.46 31.07
CA ASP A 542 6.04 -32.01 31.32
C ASP A 542 5.79 -31.16 30.06
N VAL A 543 5.76 -31.75 28.86
CA VAL A 543 5.50 -31.00 27.61
C VAL A 543 4.11 -30.35 27.58
N VAL A 544 3.15 -30.89 28.32
CA VAL A 544 1.78 -30.33 28.40
C VAL A 544 1.78 -28.93 29.05
N ASN A 545 2.76 -28.62 29.90
CA ASN A 545 2.90 -27.33 30.58
C ASN A 545 4.01 -26.45 30.01
N MET A 546 4.51 -26.77 28.80
CA MET A 546 5.59 -25.99 28.18
C MET A 546 5.15 -24.54 27.96
N LYS A 547 5.93 -23.60 28.50
CA LYS A 547 5.77 -22.17 28.24
C LYS A 547 7.06 -21.58 27.67
N VAL A 548 6.91 -20.56 26.84
CA VAL A 548 8.01 -19.75 26.33
C VAL A 548 8.25 -18.60 27.31
N ASN A 549 9.47 -18.50 27.82
CA ASN A 549 9.87 -17.54 28.85
C ASN A 549 10.69 -16.39 28.24
N ARG A 550 10.94 -15.33 29.02
CA ARG A 550 11.78 -14.20 28.60
C ARG A 550 13.21 -14.63 28.21
N GLN A 551 13.77 -15.62 28.90
CA GLN A 551 15.12 -16.13 28.61
C GLN A 551 15.21 -16.75 27.22
N ASP A 552 14.16 -17.43 26.75
CA ASP A 552 14.14 -18.06 25.43
C ASP A 552 14.20 -16.99 24.31
N PHE A 553 13.54 -15.85 24.54
CA PHE A 553 13.65 -14.70 23.63
C PHE A 553 15.02 -14.03 23.68
N GLN A 554 15.69 -13.97 24.84
CA GLN A 554 17.06 -13.43 24.93
C GLN A 554 18.05 -14.32 24.17
N ASN A 555 17.99 -15.63 24.35
CA ASN A 555 18.82 -16.58 23.61
C ASN A 555 18.55 -16.51 22.10
N ALA A 556 17.28 -16.30 21.71
CA ALA A 556 16.90 -16.13 20.31
C ALA A 556 17.43 -14.82 19.68
N LEU A 557 17.60 -13.76 20.46
CA LEU A 557 18.20 -12.50 19.98
C LEU A 557 19.70 -12.66 19.67
N GLU A 558 20.41 -13.54 20.38
CA GLU A 558 21.82 -13.85 20.09
C GLU A 558 21.97 -14.64 18.78
N GLU A 559 21.00 -15.51 18.45
CA GLU A 559 21.02 -16.31 17.22
C GLU A 559 20.52 -15.53 15.99
N VAL A 560 19.42 -14.78 16.14
CA VAL A 560 18.76 -14.09 15.03
C VAL A 560 19.31 -12.67 14.90
N LYS A 561 20.28 -12.50 14.01
CA LYS A 561 20.83 -11.19 13.67
C LYS A 561 20.00 -10.48 12.59
N PRO A 562 19.84 -9.15 12.67
CA PRO A 562 19.18 -8.38 11.61
C PRO A 562 20.05 -8.39 10.34
N ALA A 563 19.45 -8.68 9.19
CA ALA A 563 20.11 -8.58 7.89
C ALA A 563 20.33 -7.11 7.48
N PHE A 564 19.56 -6.19 8.05
CA PHE A 564 19.65 -4.77 7.78
C PHE A 564 20.29 -4.01 8.96
N GLY A 565 21.50 -3.49 8.74
CA GLY A 565 21.98 -2.31 9.44
C GLY A 565 22.77 -2.46 10.73
N VAL A 566 23.29 -3.64 11.10
CA VAL A 566 24.10 -3.73 12.31
C VAL A 566 25.38 -4.52 12.08
N SER A 567 26.43 -3.77 11.77
CA SER A 567 27.83 -4.18 11.82
C SER A 567 28.42 -3.97 13.23
N GLU A 568 27.63 -4.18 14.29
CA GLU A 568 28.14 -4.06 15.67
C GLU A 568 29.36 -4.96 15.84
N GLU A 569 29.35 -6.19 15.31
CA GLU A 569 30.51 -7.07 15.38
C GLU A 569 31.75 -6.51 14.64
N GLU A 570 31.57 -5.90 13.47
CA GLU A 570 32.67 -5.28 12.72
C GLU A 570 33.22 -4.06 13.48
N LEU A 571 32.34 -3.26 14.08
CA LEU A 571 32.70 -2.08 14.87
C LEU A 571 33.31 -2.44 16.23
N GLU A 572 32.80 -3.47 16.90
CA GLU A 572 33.35 -4.05 18.13
C GLU A 572 34.73 -4.66 17.87
N SER A 573 34.92 -5.29 16.70
CA SER A 573 36.24 -5.77 16.28
C SER A 573 37.26 -4.63 16.15
N CYS A 574 36.81 -3.42 15.82
CA CYS A 574 37.67 -2.23 15.79
C CYS A 574 38.05 -1.73 17.20
N ILE A 575 37.33 -2.16 18.24
CA ILE A 575 37.48 -1.71 19.65
C ILE A 575 37.92 -2.88 20.57
N GLN A 576 38.60 -3.91 20.03
CA GLN A 576 39.07 -5.08 20.81
C GLN A 576 39.83 -4.75 22.10
N GLY A 577 40.56 -3.64 22.15
CA GLY A 577 41.33 -3.20 23.32
C GLY A 577 40.60 -2.22 24.24
N GLY A 578 39.32 -1.93 24.00
CA GLY A 578 38.61 -0.83 24.64
C GLY A 578 39.12 0.55 24.18
N ILE A 579 38.56 1.61 24.78
CA ILE A 579 39.05 2.98 24.61
C ILE A 579 39.71 3.39 25.92
N ILE A 580 41.02 3.59 25.87
CA ILE A 580 41.85 4.02 27.00
C ILE A 580 41.88 5.55 27.02
N ASN A 581 41.41 6.15 28.12
CA ASN A 581 41.36 7.61 28.29
C ASN A 581 42.69 8.12 28.85
N PHE A 582 43.73 8.09 28.03
CA PHE A 582 45.08 8.48 28.45
C PHE A 582 45.33 9.99 28.51
N SER A 583 44.50 10.80 27.84
CA SER A 583 44.67 12.24 27.72
C SER A 583 43.30 12.94 27.79
N PRO A 584 43.18 14.13 28.42
CA PRO A 584 41.94 14.91 28.41
C PRO A 584 41.49 15.28 26.99
N ALA A 585 42.40 15.27 26.02
CA ALA A 585 42.05 15.45 24.61
C ALA A 585 41.10 14.35 24.09
N ILE A 586 41.25 13.10 24.54
CA ILE A 586 40.39 11.98 24.10
C ILE A 586 38.97 12.15 24.65
N GLU A 587 38.84 12.59 25.90
CA GLU A 587 37.54 12.89 26.51
C GLU A 587 36.85 14.03 25.75
N SER A 588 37.57 15.12 25.45
CA SER A 588 37.06 16.22 24.64
C SER A 588 36.60 15.76 23.25
N ILE A 589 37.31 14.83 22.60
CA ILE A 589 36.92 14.28 21.28
C ILE A 589 35.62 13.49 21.39
N LEU A 590 35.47 12.66 22.42
CA LEU A 590 34.24 11.89 22.64
C LEU A 590 33.06 12.81 23.02
N GLU A 591 33.29 13.86 23.79
CA GLU A 591 32.29 14.88 24.09
C GLU A 591 31.85 15.64 22.84
N GLU A 592 32.80 16.06 22.00
CA GLU A 592 32.52 16.71 20.72
C GLU A 592 31.75 15.77 19.77
N GLY A 593 32.14 14.51 19.69
CA GLY A 593 31.40 13.47 18.97
C GLY A 593 29.96 13.32 19.46
N LYS A 594 29.73 13.34 20.78
CA LYS A 594 28.37 13.32 21.36
C LYS A 594 27.56 14.56 20.99
N LEU A 595 28.18 15.74 20.89
CA LEU A 595 27.51 16.95 20.43
C LEU A 595 27.06 16.83 18.98
N PHE A 596 27.90 16.29 18.09
CA PHE A 596 27.53 16.06 16.69
C PHE A 596 26.40 15.04 16.55
N VAL A 597 26.42 13.97 17.34
CA VAL A 597 25.32 13.01 17.41
C VAL A 597 24.02 13.68 17.85
N LYS A 598 24.05 14.54 18.88
CA LYS A 598 22.87 15.30 19.33
C LYS A 598 22.35 16.25 18.24
N GLN A 599 23.24 16.95 17.56
CA GLN A 599 22.87 17.85 16.47
C GLN A 599 22.16 17.12 15.31
N VAL A 600 22.62 15.91 14.98
CA VAL A 600 21.96 15.06 13.97
C VAL A 600 20.65 14.48 14.52
N ARG A 601 20.55 14.20 15.82
CA ARG A 601 19.31 13.67 16.42
C ARG A 601 18.19 14.72 16.53
N GLU A 602 18.50 16.00 16.75
CA GLU A 602 17.51 17.04 17.08
C GLU A 602 16.65 17.50 15.88
N PRO A 603 15.31 17.29 15.91
CA PRO A 603 14.40 17.56 14.78
C PRO A 603 14.43 18.98 14.20
N GLU A 604 14.79 19.97 15.03
CA GLU A 604 14.81 21.40 14.68
C GLU A 604 16.13 21.87 14.05
N SER A 605 17.18 21.04 14.08
CA SER A 605 18.45 21.36 13.45
C SER A 605 18.28 21.46 11.92
N THR A 606 18.78 22.55 11.34
CA THR A 606 18.75 22.81 9.89
C THR A 606 19.63 21.84 9.09
N THR A 607 20.54 21.12 9.74
CA THR A 607 21.50 20.21 9.08
C THR A 607 20.99 18.76 9.10
N GLN A 608 20.50 18.29 7.94
CA GLN A 608 20.10 16.88 7.74
C GLN A 608 21.29 15.94 7.51
N LEU A 609 22.40 16.49 7.06
CA LEU A 609 23.66 15.80 6.80
C LEU A 609 24.75 16.49 7.62
N PHE A 610 25.55 15.70 8.35
CA PHE A 610 26.72 16.21 9.06
C PHE A 610 27.90 15.28 8.81
N SER A 611 29.00 15.81 8.27
CA SER A 611 30.20 15.04 7.97
C SER A 611 31.38 15.52 8.82
N VAL A 612 32.05 14.57 9.48
CA VAL A 612 33.15 14.80 10.41
C VAL A 612 34.38 14.02 9.96
N LEU A 613 35.52 14.69 9.89
CA LEU A 613 36.81 14.06 9.55
C LEU A 613 37.68 13.91 10.80
N LEU A 614 37.94 12.68 11.21
CA LEU A 614 38.95 12.34 12.22
C LEU A 614 40.31 12.18 11.52
N HIS A 615 41.25 13.11 11.76
CA HIS A 615 42.59 13.08 11.20
C HIS A 615 43.68 13.05 12.26
N GLY A 616 44.85 12.51 11.92
CA GLY A 616 45.99 12.43 12.82
C GLY A 616 46.99 11.35 12.42
N PRO A 617 48.13 11.23 13.11
CA PRO A 617 49.22 10.32 12.73
C PRO A 617 48.81 8.83 12.72
N PRO A 618 49.56 7.96 12.01
CA PRO A 618 49.22 6.54 11.93
C PRO A 618 49.29 5.87 13.31
N GLY A 619 48.32 5.01 13.62
CA GLY A 619 48.30 4.26 14.89
C GLY A 619 47.77 5.04 16.10
N SER A 620 47.22 6.24 15.93
CA SER A 620 46.62 7.04 17.01
C SER A 620 45.24 6.56 17.51
N GLY A 621 44.60 5.61 16.81
CA GLY A 621 43.29 5.07 17.21
C GLY A 621 42.06 5.76 16.61
N LYS A 622 42.22 6.53 15.52
CA LYS A 622 41.12 7.22 14.81
C LYS A 622 39.90 6.33 14.50
N THR A 623 40.14 5.16 13.91
CA THR A 623 39.10 4.19 13.55
C THR A 623 38.34 3.69 14.78
N ALA A 624 39.06 3.42 15.88
CA ALA A 624 38.44 2.99 17.14
C ALA A 624 37.59 4.11 17.78
N LEU A 625 38.06 5.37 17.74
CA LEU A 625 37.28 6.51 18.21
C LEU A 625 36.03 6.76 17.35
N ALA A 626 36.16 6.68 16.02
CA ALA A 626 35.00 6.82 15.12
C ALA A 626 33.98 5.70 15.35
N ALA A 627 34.44 4.45 15.50
CA ALA A 627 33.59 3.32 15.84
C ALA A 627 32.90 3.50 17.20
N LYS A 628 33.63 4.00 18.22
CA LYS A 628 33.06 4.27 19.54
C LYS A 628 31.96 5.34 19.49
N ILE A 629 32.20 6.45 18.78
CA ILE A 629 31.20 7.51 18.59
C ILE A 629 29.96 6.95 17.87
N ALA A 630 30.16 6.07 16.88
CA ALA A 630 29.08 5.46 16.13
C ALA A 630 28.24 4.49 16.98
N ILE A 631 28.87 3.66 17.82
CA ILE A 631 28.17 2.76 18.76
C ILE A 631 27.42 3.57 19.82
N ASP A 632 28.11 4.54 20.45
CA ASP A 632 27.52 5.38 21.50
C ASP A 632 26.39 6.29 20.97
N SER A 633 26.30 6.49 19.66
CA SER A 633 25.21 7.25 19.05
C SER A 633 23.85 6.57 19.15
N ASP A 634 23.81 5.25 19.37
CA ASP A 634 22.59 4.44 19.43
C ASP A 634 21.62 4.73 18.26
N PHE A 635 22.19 5.00 17.07
CA PHE A 635 21.39 5.20 15.86
C PHE A 635 20.94 3.85 15.32
N PRO A 636 19.74 3.78 14.72
CA PRO A 636 19.23 2.54 14.15
C PRO A 636 20.20 1.94 13.13
N PHE A 637 20.73 2.73 12.20
CA PHE A 637 21.63 2.19 11.18
C PHE A 637 23.07 2.63 11.43
N VAL A 638 23.97 1.68 11.62
CA VAL A 638 25.41 1.95 11.73
C VAL A 638 26.17 0.99 10.80
N LYS A 639 26.94 1.55 9.86
CA LYS A 639 27.74 0.75 8.92
C LYS A 639 29.15 1.29 8.79
N LEU A 640 30.12 0.38 8.88
CA LEU A 640 31.52 0.63 8.57
C LEU A 640 31.78 0.34 7.08
N ILE A 641 32.50 1.25 6.44
CA ILE A 641 33.07 1.09 5.11
C ILE A 641 34.58 0.97 5.30
N SER A 642 35.07 -0.27 5.37
CA SER A 642 36.49 -0.56 5.47
C SER A 642 37.09 -0.87 4.10
N PRO A 643 38.34 -0.44 3.81
CA PRO A 643 39.06 -0.89 2.63
C PRO A 643 39.27 -2.43 2.60
N GLU A 644 39.22 -3.09 3.76
CA GLU A 644 39.39 -4.54 3.89
C GLU A 644 38.26 -5.33 3.20
N ASP A 645 37.04 -4.81 3.24
CA ASP A 645 35.86 -5.41 2.58
C ASP A 645 35.88 -5.23 1.06
N MET A 646 36.73 -4.32 0.57
CA MET A 646 36.82 -3.94 -0.85
C MET A 646 38.04 -4.52 -1.55
N VAL A 647 38.77 -5.43 -0.90
CA VAL A 647 39.97 -6.04 -1.47
C VAL A 647 39.59 -6.87 -2.71
N GLY A 648 40.25 -6.59 -3.83
CA GLY A 648 40.00 -7.26 -5.11
C GLY A 648 38.86 -6.66 -5.95
N PHE A 649 38.19 -5.61 -5.46
CA PHE A 649 37.16 -4.92 -6.23
C PHE A 649 37.77 -4.02 -7.32
N SER A 650 37.13 -3.97 -8.48
CA SER A 650 37.38 -2.92 -9.47
C SER A 650 36.86 -1.57 -8.98
N GLU A 651 37.32 -0.47 -9.58
CA GLU A 651 36.84 0.89 -9.22
C GLU A 651 35.31 0.99 -9.28
N MET A 652 34.70 0.42 -10.33
CA MET A 652 33.24 0.41 -10.51
C MET A 652 32.55 -0.39 -9.40
N ALA A 653 33.11 -1.54 -8.99
CA ALA A 653 32.56 -2.34 -7.91
C ALA A 653 32.65 -1.63 -6.56
N LYS A 654 33.75 -0.90 -6.28
CA LYS A 654 33.88 -0.05 -5.10
C LYS A 654 32.83 1.06 -5.07
N ILE A 655 32.64 1.76 -6.20
CA ILE A 655 31.61 2.81 -6.35
C ILE A 655 30.21 2.25 -6.11
N GLN A 656 29.89 1.08 -6.67
CA GLN A 656 28.60 0.41 -6.46
C GLN A 656 28.40 0.00 -5.01
N HIS A 657 29.44 -0.55 -4.36
CA HIS A 657 29.39 -0.93 -2.95
C HIS A 657 29.14 0.28 -2.05
N MET A 658 29.89 1.37 -2.23
CA MET A 658 29.68 2.62 -1.48
C MET A 658 28.29 3.18 -1.72
N SER A 659 27.87 3.29 -2.98
CA SER A 659 26.54 3.80 -3.33
C SER A 659 25.43 2.98 -2.71
N LYS A 660 25.59 1.64 -2.65
CA LYS A 660 24.66 0.74 -1.97
C LYS A 660 24.59 1.03 -0.46
N VAL A 661 25.72 1.14 0.23
CA VAL A 661 25.76 1.45 1.67
C VAL A 661 25.07 2.78 1.98
N PHE A 662 25.34 3.82 1.20
CA PHE A 662 24.67 5.12 1.37
C PHE A 662 23.18 5.05 1.05
N ASN A 663 22.78 4.33 0.01
CA ASN A 663 21.36 4.13 -0.31
C ASN A 663 20.62 3.35 0.79
N ASP A 664 21.27 2.40 1.44
CA ASP A 664 20.72 1.70 2.60
C ASP A 664 20.65 2.62 3.83
N ALA A 665 21.66 3.47 4.04
CA ALA A 665 21.64 4.51 5.08
C ALA A 665 20.49 5.53 4.89
N TYR A 666 20.12 5.84 3.63
CA TYR A 666 18.98 6.70 3.30
C TYR A 666 17.61 6.03 3.50
N LYS A 667 17.53 4.76 3.90
CA LYS A 667 16.25 4.14 4.25
C LYS A 667 15.91 4.35 5.72
N SER A 668 16.94 4.41 6.57
CA SER A 668 16.82 4.62 8.02
C SER A 668 16.44 6.07 8.36
N PRO A 669 15.64 6.32 9.41
CA PRO A 669 15.36 7.69 9.88
C PRO A 669 16.62 8.42 10.38
N THR A 670 17.50 7.71 11.07
CA THR A 670 18.81 8.19 11.52
C THR A 670 19.87 7.14 11.20
N SER A 671 21.00 7.56 10.64
CA SER A 671 22.08 6.67 10.25
C SER A 671 23.46 7.27 10.52
N VAL A 672 24.41 6.42 10.91
CA VAL A 672 25.84 6.72 10.92
C VAL A 672 26.54 5.86 9.89
N VAL A 673 27.36 6.48 9.05
CA VAL A 673 28.27 5.79 8.13
C VAL A 673 29.70 6.14 8.52
N VAL A 674 30.49 5.14 8.89
CA VAL A 674 31.90 5.30 9.20
C VAL A 674 32.70 4.93 7.95
N MET A 675 33.45 5.87 7.39
CA MET A 675 34.36 5.64 6.26
C MET A 675 35.79 5.56 6.80
N ASP A 676 36.35 4.35 6.85
CA ASP A 676 37.69 4.17 7.36
C ASP A 676 38.73 4.40 6.26
N ASN A 677 39.76 5.17 6.60
CA ASN A 677 40.99 5.33 5.83
C ASN A 677 40.72 5.74 4.38
N ILE A 678 40.19 6.96 4.20
CA ILE A 678 39.78 7.48 2.89
C ILE A 678 40.92 7.39 1.86
N GLU A 679 42.17 7.62 2.27
CA GLU A 679 43.33 7.50 1.39
C GLU A 679 43.48 6.09 0.78
N ARG A 680 43.14 5.03 1.52
CA ARG A 680 43.13 3.66 0.98
C ARG A 680 41.91 3.38 0.11
N ILE A 681 40.75 3.96 0.42
CA ILE A 681 39.54 3.81 -0.40
C ILE A 681 39.77 4.38 -1.82
N ILE A 682 40.44 5.52 -1.92
CA ILE A 682 40.77 6.18 -3.19
C ILE A 682 42.01 5.59 -3.89
N ASP A 683 42.58 4.50 -3.37
CA ASP A 683 43.81 3.85 -3.86
C ASP A 683 45.00 4.83 -3.97
N TRP A 684 45.15 5.72 -3.00
CA TRP A 684 46.24 6.70 -2.99
C TRP A 684 47.61 6.03 -2.82
N VAL A 685 48.56 6.40 -3.68
CA VAL A 685 49.96 5.98 -3.60
C VAL A 685 50.88 7.22 -3.64
N PRO A 686 51.79 7.39 -2.65
CA PRO A 686 52.67 8.57 -2.60
C PRO A 686 53.75 8.56 -3.69
N ILE A 687 54.12 7.39 -4.22
CA ILE A 687 55.13 7.24 -5.29
C ILE A 687 54.50 7.54 -6.65
N GLY A 688 54.63 8.79 -7.08
CA GLY A 688 53.97 9.35 -8.27
C GLY A 688 52.47 9.42 -8.01
N PRO A 689 51.91 10.60 -7.64
CA PRO A 689 50.60 10.73 -7.01
C PRO A 689 49.51 10.10 -7.87
N ARG A 690 49.18 8.85 -7.57
CA ARG A 690 48.18 8.04 -8.27
C ARG A 690 47.05 7.80 -7.30
N PHE A 691 45.84 8.01 -7.80
CA PHE A 691 44.59 7.76 -7.10
C PHE A 691 43.50 7.49 -8.12
N SER A 692 42.43 6.86 -7.66
CA SER A 692 41.24 6.65 -8.45
C SER A 692 40.35 7.90 -8.42
N ASN A 693 40.37 8.69 -9.50
CA ASN A 693 39.54 9.90 -9.59
C ASN A 693 38.03 9.56 -9.60
N SER A 694 37.64 8.43 -10.18
CA SER A 694 36.25 7.99 -10.23
C SER A 694 35.68 7.78 -8.82
N ILE A 695 36.45 7.15 -7.93
CA ILE A 695 36.11 6.95 -6.52
C ILE A 695 36.12 8.28 -5.77
N LEU A 696 37.15 9.12 -5.97
CA LEU A 696 37.27 10.43 -5.34
C LEU A 696 36.04 11.32 -5.59
N GLN A 697 35.63 11.46 -6.86
CA GLN A 697 34.45 12.24 -7.24
C GLN A 697 33.17 11.65 -6.61
N THR A 698 33.08 10.32 -6.55
CA THR A 698 31.95 9.64 -5.90
C THR A 698 31.88 9.98 -4.40
N VAL A 699 33.01 9.93 -3.68
CA VAL A 699 33.09 10.31 -2.26
C VAL A 699 32.65 11.76 -2.07
N MET A 700 33.14 12.69 -2.89
CA MET A 700 32.76 14.11 -2.81
C MET A 700 31.26 14.33 -3.01
N VAL A 701 30.65 13.61 -3.96
CA VAL A 701 29.19 13.67 -4.18
C VAL A 701 28.44 13.10 -2.98
N LEU A 702 28.87 11.96 -2.43
CA LEU A 702 28.23 11.32 -1.28
C LEU A 702 28.32 12.18 -0.01
N LEU A 703 29.43 12.90 0.20
CA LEU A 703 29.61 13.82 1.33
C LEU A 703 28.72 15.08 1.25
N ARG A 704 28.21 15.43 0.06
CA ARG A 704 27.35 16.62 -0.16
C ARG A 704 25.89 16.29 -0.43
N LYS A 705 25.58 15.04 -0.80
CA LYS A 705 24.24 14.61 -1.16
C LYS A 705 23.32 14.60 0.06
N GLN A 706 22.34 15.49 0.09
CA GLN A 706 21.37 15.53 1.17
C GLN A 706 20.46 14.27 1.16
N PRO A 707 20.15 13.70 2.33
CA PRO A 707 19.23 12.59 2.44
C PRO A 707 17.79 13.02 2.08
N PRO A 708 16.88 12.08 1.75
CA PRO A 708 15.47 12.36 1.54
C PRO A 708 14.80 12.99 2.78
N LYS A 709 13.69 13.73 2.57
CA LYS A 709 12.97 14.46 3.63
C LYS A 709 12.65 13.56 4.83
N GLY A 710 12.97 14.06 6.03
CA GLY A 710 12.71 13.36 7.29
C GLY A 710 13.77 12.35 7.71
N ARG A 711 14.84 12.17 6.91
CA ARG A 711 15.95 11.27 7.22
C ARG A 711 17.23 12.05 7.45
N ARG A 712 18.12 11.49 8.27
CA ARG A 712 19.32 12.17 8.75
C ARG A 712 20.52 11.26 8.76
N LEU A 713 21.67 11.82 8.37
CA LEU A 713 22.90 11.07 8.17
C LEU A 713 24.08 11.77 8.84
N LEU A 714 24.80 11.02 9.67
CA LEU A 714 26.11 11.37 10.20
C LEU A 714 27.18 10.58 9.45
N ILE A 715 28.17 11.25 8.88
CA ILE A 715 29.31 10.61 8.22
C ILE A 715 30.55 10.84 9.08
N LEU A 716 31.19 9.76 9.54
CA LEU A 716 32.47 9.82 10.23
C LEU A 716 33.55 9.28 9.32
N ALA A 717 34.46 10.13 8.86
CA ALA A 717 35.58 9.74 8.02
C ALA A 717 36.87 9.68 8.84
N THR A 718 37.75 8.73 8.55
CA THR A 718 39.10 8.71 9.12
C THR A 718 40.16 8.90 8.04
N SER A 719 41.22 9.64 8.38
CA SER A 719 42.39 9.78 7.51
C SER A 719 43.67 9.96 8.30
N THR A 720 44.76 9.44 7.77
CA THR A 720 46.10 9.60 8.35
C THR A 720 46.75 10.90 7.92
N GLU A 721 46.44 11.37 6.69
CA GLU A 721 47.18 12.44 6.02
C GLU A 721 46.27 13.62 5.67
N ARG A 722 46.20 14.60 6.58
CA ARG A 722 45.40 15.82 6.39
C ARG A 722 45.84 16.62 5.17
N SER A 723 47.14 16.68 4.91
CA SER A 723 47.73 17.47 3.81
C SER A 723 47.25 16.99 2.44
N ILE A 724 47.10 15.67 2.26
CA ILE A 724 46.64 15.08 1.01
C ILE A 724 45.16 15.40 0.77
N LEU A 725 44.32 15.29 1.80
CA LEU A 725 42.90 15.64 1.66
C LEU A 725 42.65 17.12 1.33
N LYS A 726 43.55 18.01 1.76
CA LYS A 726 43.52 19.43 1.36
C LYS A 726 43.90 19.62 -0.10
N GLN A 727 44.92 18.90 -0.59
CA GLN A 727 45.34 18.96 -1.99
C GLN A 727 44.28 18.39 -2.94
N LEU A 728 43.56 17.34 -2.51
CA LEU A 728 42.50 16.71 -3.27
C LEU A 728 41.14 17.43 -3.16
N ASP A 729 41.05 18.57 -2.46
CA ASP A 729 39.81 19.34 -2.20
C ASP A 729 38.68 18.56 -1.49
N VAL A 730 38.97 17.36 -0.96
CA VAL A 730 38.00 16.57 -0.18
C VAL A 730 37.78 17.21 1.19
N PHE A 731 38.83 17.81 1.76
CA PHE A 731 38.79 18.43 3.09
C PHE A 731 37.66 19.47 3.23
N ASN A 732 37.45 20.30 2.20
CA ASN A 732 36.41 21.33 2.20
C ASN A 732 34.98 20.79 2.08
N SER A 733 34.82 19.49 1.80
CA SER A 733 33.52 18.83 1.75
C SER A 733 33.05 18.33 3.13
N PHE A 734 33.92 18.38 4.14
CA PHE A 734 33.55 18.06 5.52
C PHE A 734 32.99 19.28 6.26
N ASN A 735 32.03 19.06 7.16
CA ASN A 735 31.48 20.12 8.00
C ASN A 735 32.39 20.46 9.19
N SER A 736 33.06 19.45 9.75
CA SER A 736 33.99 19.60 10.88
C SER A 736 35.16 18.64 10.78
N ASP A 737 36.28 18.97 11.42
CA ASP A 737 37.46 18.11 11.54
C ASP A 737 37.93 17.99 12.99
N ILE A 738 38.20 16.76 13.43
CA ILE A 738 38.71 16.43 14.76
C ILE A 738 40.14 15.92 14.61
N ALA A 739 41.08 16.53 15.34
CA ALA A 739 42.47 16.09 15.39
C ALA A 739 42.67 15.06 16.52
N VAL A 740 43.15 13.86 16.18
CA VAL A 740 43.45 12.79 17.14
C VAL A 740 44.97 12.78 17.43
N PRO A 741 45.40 13.19 18.64
CA PRO A 741 46.82 13.28 18.98
C PRO A 741 47.47 11.91 19.22
N ASN A 742 48.79 11.85 19.07
CA ASN A 742 49.61 10.75 19.58
C ASN A 742 49.88 10.93 21.08
N VAL A 743 50.42 9.88 21.72
CA VAL A 743 50.92 9.93 23.09
C VAL A 743 52.17 10.80 23.11
N ASN A 744 52.09 11.96 23.73
CA ASN A 744 53.17 12.96 23.68
C ASN A 744 53.95 13.02 24.99
N THR A 745 53.27 12.86 26.12
CA THR A 745 53.86 13.01 27.45
C THR A 745 54.11 11.67 28.14
N TYR A 746 55.12 11.65 29.02
CA TYR A 746 55.41 10.47 29.86
C TYR A 746 54.27 10.18 30.85
N GLU A 747 53.52 11.20 31.26
CA GLU A 747 52.34 11.04 32.11
C GLU A 747 51.22 10.28 31.39
N GLU A 748 50.93 10.64 30.14
CA GLU A 748 49.99 9.93 29.28
C GLU A 748 50.43 8.46 29.07
N LEU A 749 51.72 8.23 28.82
CA LEU A 749 52.26 6.88 28.66
C LEU A 749 52.14 6.06 29.96
N MET A 750 52.40 6.70 31.11
CA MET A 750 52.21 6.08 32.43
C MET A 750 50.76 5.71 32.67
N HIS A 751 49.81 6.56 32.26
CA HIS A 751 48.37 6.27 32.38
C HIS A 751 47.99 5.02 31.58
N ILE A 752 48.47 4.88 30.35
CA ILE A 752 48.22 3.70 29.51
C ILE A 752 48.78 2.43 30.16
N LEU A 753 49.99 2.49 30.72
CA LEU A 753 50.62 1.36 31.39
C LEU A 753 49.88 0.94 32.67
N ARG A 754 49.34 1.91 33.41
CA ARG A 754 48.51 1.65 34.60
C ARG A 754 47.19 0.99 34.22
N GLU A 755 46.49 1.52 33.22
CA GLU A 755 45.17 1.04 32.79
C GLU A 755 45.21 -0.35 32.14
N THR A 756 46.33 -0.72 31.54
CA THR A 756 46.53 -2.06 30.95
C THR A 756 46.93 -3.14 31.96
N GLU A 757 47.12 -2.79 33.24
CA GLU A 757 47.45 -3.69 34.38
C GLU A 757 48.59 -4.69 34.12
N SER A 758 49.48 -4.37 33.18
CA SER A 758 50.45 -5.34 32.63
C SER A 758 51.82 -5.30 33.31
N PHE A 759 52.09 -4.25 34.07
CA PHE A 759 53.37 -3.95 34.71
C PHE A 759 53.14 -3.59 36.19
N SER A 760 54.06 -3.98 37.06
CA SER A 760 54.10 -3.48 38.44
C SER A 760 54.55 -2.01 38.49
N SER A 761 54.26 -1.30 39.59
CA SER A 761 54.65 0.11 39.77
C SER A 761 56.16 0.34 39.59
N GLN A 762 57.00 -0.60 40.04
CA GLN A 762 58.46 -0.53 39.86
C GLN A 762 58.87 -0.78 38.39
N GLU A 763 58.25 -1.75 37.72
CA GLU A 763 58.54 -2.04 36.31
C GLU A 763 58.09 -0.90 35.39
N MET A 764 57.00 -0.19 35.72
CA MET A 764 56.53 0.99 34.99
C MET A 764 57.55 2.13 35.07
N GLU A 765 58.07 2.42 36.27
CA GLU A 765 59.10 3.45 36.44
C GLU A 765 60.40 3.08 35.70
N MET A 766 60.82 1.81 35.77
CA MET A 766 61.99 1.32 35.02
C MET A 766 61.79 1.37 33.50
N ALA A 767 60.57 1.14 33.03
CA ALA A 767 60.23 1.21 31.61
C ALA A 767 60.29 2.67 31.11
N LEU A 768 59.73 3.60 31.87
CA LEU A 768 59.74 5.03 31.54
C LEU A 768 61.15 5.62 31.61
N SER A 769 61.93 5.27 32.64
CA SER A 769 63.34 5.68 32.73
C SER A 769 64.15 5.11 31.57
N GLY A 770 63.93 3.83 31.21
CA GLY A 770 64.58 3.19 30.07
C GLY A 770 64.25 3.87 28.73
N VAL A 771 63.00 4.31 28.51
CA VAL A 771 62.62 5.08 27.31
C VAL A 771 63.36 6.41 27.29
N ARG A 772 63.41 7.11 28.43
CA ARG A 772 64.07 8.42 28.54
C ARG A 772 65.58 8.34 28.31
N ASP A 773 66.22 7.32 28.87
CA ASP A 773 67.66 7.08 28.72
C ASP A 773 68.05 6.75 27.28
N MET A 774 67.18 6.02 26.56
CA MET A 774 67.43 5.60 25.17
C MET A 774 67.17 6.70 24.15
N THR A 775 66.18 7.56 24.38
CA THR A 775 65.70 8.53 23.37
C THR A 775 66.21 9.95 23.59
N GLN A 776 66.67 10.27 24.80
CA GLN A 776 67.14 11.62 25.19
C GLN A 776 66.14 12.76 24.89
N SER A 777 64.87 12.43 24.65
CA SER A 777 63.80 13.36 24.29
C SER A 777 62.74 13.40 25.38
N ASP A 778 62.26 14.60 25.71
CA ASP A 778 61.13 14.78 26.63
C ASP A 778 59.76 14.57 25.94
N LYS A 779 59.72 14.29 24.63
CA LYS A 779 58.50 14.01 23.85
C LYS A 779 58.53 12.61 23.25
N ILE A 780 57.43 11.86 23.41
CA ILE A 780 57.30 10.48 22.94
C ILE A 780 56.77 10.44 21.50
N GLY A 781 55.65 11.11 21.20
CA GLY A 781 55.13 11.20 19.82
C GLY A 781 54.68 9.88 19.19
N VAL A 782 54.41 8.84 19.98
CA VAL A 782 54.09 7.48 19.48
C VAL A 782 52.57 7.25 19.47
N GLY A 783 52.06 6.58 18.43
CA GLY A 783 50.66 6.17 18.35
C GLY A 783 50.29 5.08 19.37
N VAL A 784 49.11 5.18 19.98
CA VAL A 784 48.60 4.26 21.00
C VAL A 784 48.64 2.79 20.55
N LYS A 785 48.36 2.51 19.27
CA LYS A 785 48.42 1.14 18.72
C LYS A 785 49.82 0.54 18.79
N LYS A 786 50.88 1.34 18.55
CA LYS A 786 52.27 0.89 18.70
C LYS A 786 52.62 0.68 20.18
N VAL A 787 52.11 1.51 21.08
CA VAL A 787 52.28 1.34 22.53
C VAL A 787 51.70 0.02 23.00
N LEU A 788 50.43 -0.27 22.66
CA LEU A 788 49.78 -1.53 23.03
C LEU A 788 50.50 -2.76 22.45
N LEU A 789 51.00 -2.68 21.21
CA LEU A 789 51.83 -3.73 20.61
C LEU A 789 53.14 -3.92 21.39
N GLY A 790 53.76 -2.83 21.84
CA GLY A 790 54.94 -2.85 22.71
C GLY A 790 54.66 -3.55 24.04
N ILE A 791 53.52 -3.27 24.66
CA ILE A 791 53.07 -3.94 25.90
C ILE A 791 52.88 -5.44 25.64
N GLY A 792 52.18 -5.81 24.57
CA GLY A 792 51.97 -7.22 24.20
C GLY A 792 53.27 -7.97 23.94
N THR A 793 54.24 -7.32 23.28
CA THR A 793 55.57 -7.90 23.02
C THR A 793 56.38 -8.02 24.31
N ALA A 794 56.34 -7.02 25.19
CA ALA A 794 57.04 -7.02 26.47
C ALA A 794 56.53 -8.12 27.41
N LYS A 795 55.24 -8.47 27.37
CA LYS A 795 54.66 -9.58 28.14
C LYS A 795 55.31 -10.94 27.85
N GLN A 796 55.86 -11.12 26.65
CA GLN A 796 56.49 -12.38 26.23
C GLN A 796 57.97 -12.47 26.62
N ASP A 797 58.57 -11.39 27.13
CA ASP A 797 59.98 -11.33 27.51
C ASP A 797 60.17 -11.47 29.03
N THR A 798 61.32 -12.01 29.41
CA THR A 798 61.78 -12.12 30.80
C THR A 798 62.04 -10.75 31.44
N ASN A 799 62.50 -9.75 30.66
CA ASN A 799 62.69 -8.38 31.12
C ASN A 799 61.70 -7.43 30.42
N LYS A 800 60.49 -7.36 30.97
CA LYS A 800 59.37 -6.58 30.41
C LYS A 800 59.71 -5.10 30.22
N ALA A 801 60.30 -4.47 31.24
CA ALA A 801 60.57 -3.02 31.25
C ALA A 801 61.60 -2.61 30.19
N ARG A 802 62.72 -3.34 30.09
CA ARG A 802 63.76 -3.06 29.09
C ARG A 802 63.27 -3.33 27.67
N ARG A 803 62.50 -4.40 27.48
CA ARG A 803 61.97 -4.76 26.16
C ARG A 803 60.95 -3.73 25.67
N PHE A 804 60.05 -3.29 26.55
CA PHE A 804 59.11 -2.21 26.25
C PHE A 804 59.84 -0.93 25.86
N ALA A 805 60.84 -0.50 26.65
CA ALA A 805 61.61 0.70 26.38
C ALA A 805 62.30 0.68 25.00
N SER A 806 62.88 -0.46 24.63
CA SER A 806 63.50 -0.64 23.31
C SER A 806 62.50 -0.57 22.15
N VAL A 807 61.29 -1.12 22.32
CA VAL A 807 60.26 -1.09 21.27
C VAL A 807 59.70 0.32 21.09
N ILE A 808 59.49 1.06 22.18
CA ILE A 808 59.03 2.45 22.13
C ILE A 808 60.11 3.36 21.55
N ALA A 809 61.37 3.23 21.98
CA ALA A 809 62.48 4.02 21.44
C ALA A 809 62.61 3.85 19.92
N ARG A 810 62.54 2.61 19.42
CA ARG A 810 62.53 2.34 17.97
C ARG A 810 61.31 2.96 17.27
N ALA A 811 60.14 2.94 17.90
CA ALA A 811 58.93 3.54 17.34
C ALA A 811 59.01 5.07 17.26
N MET A 812 59.78 5.71 18.15
CA MET A 812 60.05 7.15 18.14
C MET A 812 60.96 7.53 16.97
N ASP A 813 62.05 6.78 16.78
CA ASP A 813 62.98 7.00 15.66
C ASP A 813 62.28 6.89 14.30
N GLU A 814 61.36 5.94 14.13
CA GLU A 814 60.57 5.77 12.90
C GLU A 814 59.68 6.98 12.54
N HIS A 815 59.34 7.82 13.51
CA HIS A 815 58.50 9.02 13.31
C HIS A 815 59.30 10.29 13.00
N GLU A 816 60.62 10.33 13.27
CA GLU A 816 61.48 11.48 12.91
C GLU A 816 61.87 11.51 11.42
N PHE A 817 61.73 10.39 10.70
CA PHE A 817 62.11 10.26 9.29
C PHE A 817 60.95 10.41 8.27
N VAL A 818 59.74 10.76 8.71
CA VAL A 818 58.53 10.90 7.86
C VAL A 818 58.03 12.33 7.78
#